data_AF-L9MBU3-F1
#
_entry.id   AF-L9MBU3-F1
#
_cell.length_a   1.000
_cell.length_b   1.000
_cell.length_c   1.000
_cell.angle_alpha   90.00
_cell.angle_beta   90.00
_cell.angle_gamma   90.00
#
_symmetry.space_group_name_H-M   'P 1'
#
loop_
_entity.id
_entity.type
_entity.pdbx_description
1 polymer ?
#
loop_
_entity_poly.entity_id
_entity_poly.type
_entity_poly.pdbx_seq_one_letter_code
_entity_poly.pdbx_strand_id
1 'polypeptide(L)'
;MKLSILSYAILIALPVTSYAELATKISTQTQPKTAIQQFKKLYQQNFVQQNNIPQGWRIPGNNPGHIFVEHGVLNIDGRANAMSPTSILLPQNLEKYKNYRIDLEFTLDQPINASRWGSVIYDVTEAQGVIPSSYYQFTIRADAKAKNGTEFGRHKTNAQWEVSETKDFSENIKANQWYKASVVVSGQRVQHYLNHQLMQDVELDQESTKGGIGFSASGAILKIKNIQVSEQLTALPDLTHNKVIQVQEIQTHVALAPTIIQKIKHPNIALNSSNQQYYQLDANLNLLDQTGQVVETLGHYLSNPHRNSIPVLEIKDPKSIEALKLLSKSQDISDITVLSKSDDLLKSAHQIIPMVRTALDLSRENLQDRHQDLVEIIRRSNQAYARIVVVPQSLREKASISFIQRHLMTVWVDTSAVEAQDVARVLTTGVNGVITTQSTVFSSILKQFPKNTLLRKPFIIGHRGVPSLEDENTLESAKHAVALGADIVENDIYLTKDQHLVVMHDATVDRTTRSTGKIEEMNLAQVQQLQSKHKAYKIPTLAEYFNFLKQHPNVVLMIEMKSANPALVAKMQDEIKKYQMESQVVTTSFNTDQIVRAQTQMTEIPRGLLVGNMPNSRNNLVNTKQINSDVQKYNSSYNPAYRSDLINILEASKHRGISFWPWALSDDTFNKLYVAGTNGITTNSAQLYSKYIVDIQAPKNIKAKVGQAVLIDAQTTQQDGKKAKLQVNNFVVLAGSPKHELKNEQLRFVEQGTAYVLAGYKYQIDPQNDYQIFSAPIKVVVK
;
A
#
# COMPACT_ATOMS: atom_id res chain seq x y z
N MET A 1 34.65 -68.75 43.04
CA MET A 1 35.11 -67.56 43.79
C MET A 1 34.24 -66.39 43.34
N LYS A 2 33.25 -65.94 44.14
CA LYS A 2 33.32 -64.84 45.15
C LYS A 2 33.94 -63.56 44.54
N LEU A 3 33.31 -62.38 44.52
CA LEU A 3 32.32 -61.78 45.41
C LEU A 3 31.21 -61.00 44.65
N SER A 4 30.02 -60.94 45.27
CA SER A 4 28.96 -59.96 45.05
C SER A 4 29.02 -58.85 46.13
N ILE A 5 28.43 -57.67 45.86
CA ILE A 5 27.45 -56.95 46.69
C ILE A 5 26.95 -55.70 45.92
N LEU A 6 25.63 -55.51 46.00
CA LEU A 6 24.78 -54.44 45.46
C LEU A 6 25.14 -53.02 45.98
N SER A 7 24.84 -52.02 45.16
CA SER A 7 24.25 -50.74 45.61
C SER A 7 23.35 -50.18 44.50
N TYR A 8 22.14 -49.77 44.89
CA TYR A 8 20.99 -49.34 44.07
C TYR A 8 21.27 -48.10 43.23
N ALA A 9 20.88 -48.11 41.94
CA ALA A 9 20.74 -46.93 41.10
C ALA A 9 19.26 -46.65 40.83
N ILE A 10 18.78 -45.49 41.26
CA ILE A 10 17.47 -44.94 40.90
C ILE A 10 17.62 -44.29 39.51
N LEU A 11 17.05 -44.92 38.48
CA LEU A 11 16.88 -44.34 37.15
C LEU A 11 15.42 -43.90 37.02
N ILE A 12 15.16 -42.59 37.04
CA ILE A 12 13.85 -42.04 36.71
C ILE A 12 13.76 -42.02 35.18
N ALA A 13 13.04 -43.00 34.62
CA ALA A 13 12.63 -42.99 33.23
C ALA A 13 11.44 -42.04 33.06
N LEU A 14 11.65 -40.91 32.38
CA LEU A 14 10.55 -40.08 31.88
C LEU A 14 10.06 -40.68 30.54
N PRO A 15 8.77 -40.99 30.38
CA PRO A 15 8.25 -41.56 29.13
C PRO A 15 8.19 -40.48 28.04
N VAL A 16 8.83 -40.79 26.91
CA VAL A 16 8.65 -40.09 25.63
C VAL A 16 7.23 -40.39 25.14
N THR A 17 6.36 -39.40 25.23
CA THR A 17 5.01 -39.46 24.63
C THR A 17 5.10 -39.00 23.18
N SER A 18 4.56 -39.81 22.26
CA SER A 18 4.52 -39.47 20.84
C SER A 18 3.50 -38.35 20.57
N TYR A 19 3.73 -37.56 19.53
CA TYR A 19 2.85 -36.46 19.08
C TYR A 19 1.37 -36.87 18.86
N ALA A 20 1.07 -38.18 18.72
CA ALA A 20 -0.29 -38.69 18.56
C ALA A 20 -1.12 -38.70 19.87
N GLU A 21 -0.49 -38.73 21.04
CA GLU A 21 -1.21 -38.78 22.34
C GLU A 21 -1.51 -37.39 22.94
N LEU A 22 -0.79 -36.35 22.52
CA LEU A 22 -1.13 -34.96 22.86
C LEU A 22 -2.32 -34.42 22.03
N ALA A 23 -2.55 -34.99 20.84
CA ALA A 23 -3.67 -34.61 19.97
C ALA A 23 -5.03 -35.12 20.49
N THR A 24 -5.06 -36.19 21.30
CA THR A 24 -6.31 -36.76 21.83
C THR A 24 -6.74 -36.15 23.17
N LYS A 25 -5.85 -35.48 23.92
CA LYS A 25 -6.18 -34.87 25.24
C LYS A 25 -6.60 -33.39 25.19
N ILE A 26 -6.61 -32.75 24.02
CA ILE A 26 -7.20 -31.40 23.82
C ILE A 26 -8.63 -31.51 23.23
N SER A 27 -9.17 -32.71 23.04
CA SER A 27 -10.51 -32.92 22.45
C SER A 27 -11.66 -33.08 23.46
N THR A 28 -11.44 -32.87 24.76
CA THR A 28 -12.50 -33.04 25.79
C THR A 28 -12.70 -31.82 26.68
N GLN A 29 -12.46 -30.60 26.17
CA GLN A 29 -13.25 -29.47 26.65
C GLN A 29 -14.57 -29.51 25.90
N THR A 30 -15.64 -29.79 26.64
CA THR A 30 -17.04 -29.65 26.23
C THR A 30 -17.19 -28.49 25.25
N GLN A 31 -17.32 -28.81 23.96
CA GLN A 31 -17.94 -27.89 23.02
C GLN A 31 -19.27 -27.50 23.67
N PRO A 32 -19.58 -26.21 23.86
CA PRO A 32 -20.97 -25.84 24.10
C PRO A 32 -21.75 -26.50 22.96
N LYS A 33 -22.78 -27.29 23.28
CA LYS A 33 -23.74 -27.74 22.28
C LYS A 33 -24.19 -26.47 21.57
N THR A 34 -23.63 -26.21 20.39
CA THR A 34 -24.06 -25.11 19.56
C THR A 34 -25.52 -25.43 19.29
N ALA A 35 -26.42 -24.66 19.91
CA ALA A 35 -27.82 -24.73 19.57
C ALA A 35 -27.86 -24.69 18.04
N ILE A 36 -28.51 -25.68 17.43
CA ILE A 36 -28.70 -25.70 15.97
C ILE A 36 -29.42 -24.39 15.67
N GLN A 37 -28.67 -23.40 15.20
CA GLN A 37 -29.21 -22.09 14.90
C GLN A 37 -30.11 -22.35 13.69
N GLN A 38 -31.43 -22.40 13.92
CA GLN A 38 -32.39 -22.54 12.85
C GLN A 38 -32.29 -21.27 12.01
N PHE A 39 -31.53 -21.34 10.92
CA PHE A 39 -31.53 -20.29 9.93
C PHE A 39 -32.94 -20.17 9.37
N LYS A 40 -33.49 -18.94 9.35
CA LYS A 40 -34.77 -18.67 8.72
C LYS A 40 -34.65 -19.02 7.24
N LYS A 41 -35.41 -20.03 6.81
CA LYS A 41 -35.44 -20.48 5.42
C LYS A 41 -36.12 -19.43 4.55
N LEU A 42 -35.46 -19.03 3.48
CA LEU A 42 -35.95 -18.08 2.48
C LEU A 42 -36.58 -18.80 1.29
N TYR A 43 -36.00 -19.93 0.90
CA TYR A 43 -36.47 -20.75 -0.20
C TYR A 43 -36.01 -22.20 0.00
N GLN A 44 -36.81 -23.17 -0.45
CA GLN A 44 -36.42 -24.57 -0.45
C GLN A 44 -37.10 -25.28 -1.62
N GLN A 45 -36.33 -26.08 -2.36
CA GLN A 45 -36.83 -26.92 -3.44
C GLN A 45 -36.21 -28.31 -3.33
N ASN A 46 -37.07 -29.33 -3.40
CA ASN A 46 -36.68 -30.73 -3.55
C ASN A 46 -37.28 -31.25 -4.84
N PHE A 47 -36.46 -31.80 -5.73
CA PHE A 47 -36.91 -32.25 -7.05
C PHE A 47 -37.50 -33.65 -7.02
N VAL A 48 -37.40 -34.40 -5.91
CA VAL A 48 -38.01 -35.73 -5.76
C VAL A 48 -39.51 -35.67 -6.11
N GLN A 49 -39.94 -36.53 -7.04
CA GLN A 49 -41.31 -36.60 -7.60
C GLN A 49 -41.75 -35.38 -8.45
N GLN A 50 -40.81 -34.53 -8.89
CA GLN A 50 -41.10 -33.46 -9.86
C GLN A 50 -40.65 -33.86 -11.27
N ASN A 51 -41.42 -33.41 -12.28
CA ASN A 51 -41.13 -33.60 -13.71
C ASN A 51 -41.06 -32.26 -14.48
N ASN A 52 -41.26 -31.13 -13.81
CA ASN A 52 -41.28 -29.81 -14.43
C ASN A 52 -40.37 -28.85 -13.67
N ILE A 53 -39.87 -27.83 -14.36
CA ILE A 53 -39.13 -26.72 -13.75
C ILE A 53 -40.05 -25.99 -12.76
N PRO A 54 -39.61 -25.72 -11.52
CA PRO A 54 -40.44 -25.08 -10.52
C PRO A 54 -40.89 -23.68 -10.95
N GLN A 55 -42.11 -23.30 -10.55
CA GLN A 55 -42.67 -22.00 -10.87
C GLN A 55 -41.75 -20.87 -10.38
N GLY A 56 -41.55 -19.85 -11.22
CA GLY A 56 -40.75 -18.66 -10.91
C GLY A 56 -39.25 -18.80 -11.17
N TRP A 57 -38.75 -20.01 -11.49
CA TRP A 57 -37.39 -20.15 -12.01
C TRP A 57 -37.32 -19.61 -13.43
N ARG A 58 -36.20 -18.96 -13.77
CA ARG A 58 -36.02 -18.25 -15.04
C ARG A 58 -34.91 -18.91 -15.84
N ILE A 59 -35.22 -19.27 -17.08
CA ILE A 59 -34.26 -19.83 -18.03
C ILE A 59 -33.93 -18.74 -19.05
N PRO A 60 -32.69 -18.23 -19.10
CA PRO A 60 -32.23 -17.34 -20.16
C PRO A 60 -32.50 -17.90 -21.57
N GLY A 61 -33.04 -17.07 -22.46
CA GLY A 61 -33.37 -17.44 -23.84
C GLY A 61 -32.16 -17.61 -24.75
N ASN A 62 -30.99 -17.11 -24.36
CA ASN A 62 -29.72 -17.29 -25.07
C ASN A 62 -28.88 -18.48 -24.55
N ASN A 63 -29.48 -19.39 -23.78
CA ASN A 63 -28.81 -20.61 -23.34
C ASN A 63 -28.41 -21.49 -24.55
N PRO A 64 -27.18 -22.00 -24.61
CA PRO A 64 -26.75 -22.89 -25.69
C PRO A 64 -27.30 -24.31 -25.55
N GLY A 65 -27.52 -24.78 -24.32
CA GLY A 65 -28.01 -26.12 -24.02
C GLY A 65 -29.41 -26.14 -23.39
N HIS A 66 -29.83 -27.32 -22.94
CA HIS A 66 -31.17 -27.58 -22.45
C HIS A 66 -31.20 -27.72 -20.92
N ILE A 67 -32.35 -27.36 -20.33
CA ILE A 67 -32.60 -27.47 -18.90
C ILE A 67 -33.93 -28.16 -18.70
N PHE A 68 -33.94 -29.22 -17.90
CA PHE A 68 -35.12 -30.07 -17.74
C PHE A 68 -35.09 -30.78 -16.38
N VAL A 69 -36.27 -31.19 -15.89
CA VAL A 69 -36.38 -32.04 -14.71
C VAL A 69 -36.75 -33.44 -15.15
N GLU A 70 -35.97 -34.42 -14.74
CA GLU A 70 -36.19 -35.83 -15.11
C GLU A 70 -35.88 -36.71 -13.91
N HIS A 71 -36.74 -37.71 -13.65
CA HIS A 71 -36.57 -38.66 -12.53
C HIS A 71 -36.36 -37.98 -11.16
N GLY A 72 -36.99 -36.82 -10.97
CA GLY A 72 -36.87 -36.02 -9.76
C GLY A 72 -35.51 -35.34 -9.54
N VAL A 73 -34.82 -35.02 -10.62
CA VAL A 73 -33.53 -34.31 -10.64
C VAL A 73 -33.59 -33.17 -11.66
N LEU A 74 -33.12 -31.98 -11.28
CA LEU A 74 -32.89 -30.89 -12.23
C LEU A 74 -31.59 -31.15 -12.99
N ASN A 75 -31.66 -31.15 -14.31
CA ASN A 75 -30.53 -31.31 -15.22
C ASN A 75 -30.27 -30.00 -15.97
N ILE A 76 -29.05 -29.48 -15.88
CA ILE A 76 -28.57 -28.33 -16.64
C ILE A 76 -27.51 -28.86 -17.61
N ASP A 77 -27.88 -29.05 -18.87
CA ASP A 77 -26.99 -29.62 -19.89
C ASP A 77 -26.11 -28.51 -20.51
N GLY A 78 -24.88 -28.42 -20.03
CA GLY A 78 -23.87 -27.49 -20.54
C GLY A 78 -23.06 -28.03 -21.72
N ARG A 79 -23.33 -29.25 -22.22
CA ARG A 79 -22.45 -29.90 -23.21
C ARG A 79 -22.51 -29.27 -24.60
N ALA A 80 -23.56 -28.55 -24.93
CA ALA A 80 -23.70 -27.86 -26.20
C ALA A 80 -22.57 -26.85 -26.47
N ASN A 81 -22.00 -26.24 -25.42
CA ASN A 81 -20.91 -25.28 -25.57
C ASN A 81 -19.96 -25.29 -24.36
N ALA A 82 -18.67 -25.45 -24.64
CA ALA A 82 -17.62 -25.52 -23.63
C ALA A 82 -17.05 -24.14 -23.23
N MET A 83 -17.50 -23.06 -23.87
CA MET A 83 -17.08 -21.68 -23.62
C MET A 83 -18.23 -20.82 -23.07
N SER A 84 -19.45 -21.05 -23.55
CA SER A 84 -20.66 -20.37 -23.09
C SER A 84 -21.46 -21.30 -22.17
N PRO A 85 -21.75 -20.90 -20.92
CA PRO A 85 -22.49 -21.77 -20.00
C PRO A 85 -23.99 -21.85 -20.35
N THR A 86 -24.61 -22.95 -19.97
CA THR A 86 -26.08 -23.07 -19.84
C THR A 86 -26.44 -22.75 -18.40
N SER A 87 -27.37 -21.81 -18.17
CA SER A 87 -27.68 -21.27 -16.84
C SER A 87 -29.18 -21.28 -16.53
N ILE A 88 -29.54 -21.40 -15.25
CA ILE A 88 -30.90 -21.19 -14.74
C ILE A 88 -30.86 -20.34 -13.48
N LEU A 89 -31.80 -19.40 -13.35
CA LEU A 89 -31.90 -18.50 -12.21
C LEU A 89 -33.07 -18.89 -11.31
N LEU A 90 -32.88 -18.73 -10.01
CA LEU A 90 -33.93 -18.90 -9.01
C LEU A 90 -34.94 -17.73 -9.06
N PRO A 91 -36.07 -17.85 -8.32
CA PRO A 91 -37.08 -16.82 -8.23
C PRO A 91 -36.53 -15.42 -7.90
N GLN A 92 -37.01 -14.42 -8.63
CA GLN A 92 -36.54 -13.03 -8.55
C GLN A 92 -36.68 -12.42 -7.15
N ASN A 93 -37.63 -12.89 -6.34
CA ASN A 93 -37.85 -12.38 -4.98
C ASN A 93 -36.68 -12.65 -4.00
N LEU A 94 -35.72 -13.51 -4.38
CA LEU A 94 -34.49 -13.72 -3.61
C LEU A 94 -33.46 -12.59 -3.80
N GLU A 95 -33.55 -11.81 -4.87
CA GLU A 95 -32.61 -10.72 -5.18
C GLU A 95 -32.58 -9.62 -4.11
N LYS A 96 -33.60 -9.52 -3.26
CA LYS A 96 -33.66 -8.53 -2.16
C LYS A 96 -32.73 -8.84 -0.98
N TYR A 97 -32.24 -10.08 -0.87
CA TYR A 97 -31.41 -10.49 0.27
C TYR A 97 -29.93 -10.23 -0.02
N LYS A 98 -29.22 -9.67 0.96
CA LYS A 98 -27.77 -9.40 0.85
C LYS A 98 -26.90 -10.43 1.56
N ASN A 99 -27.45 -11.01 2.63
CA ASN A 99 -26.78 -12.02 3.45
C ASN A 99 -27.61 -13.31 3.42
N TYR A 100 -27.06 -14.36 2.83
CA TYR A 100 -27.76 -15.60 2.62
C TYR A 100 -26.79 -16.77 2.56
N ARG A 101 -27.32 -17.96 2.84
CA ARG A 101 -26.65 -19.24 2.69
C ARG A 101 -27.40 -20.07 1.67
N ILE A 102 -26.68 -20.61 0.70
CA ILE A 102 -27.17 -21.57 -0.29
C ILE A 102 -26.60 -22.92 0.11
N ASP A 103 -27.46 -23.94 0.24
CA ASP A 103 -27.07 -25.33 0.42
C ASP A 103 -27.73 -26.16 -0.69
N LEU A 104 -26.96 -27.01 -1.38
CA LEU A 104 -27.49 -27.91 -2.40
C LEU A 104 -26.85 -29.30 -2.38
N GLU A 105 -27.59 -30.27 -2.90
CA GLU A 105 -27.09 -31.62 -3.20
C GLU A 105 -27.01 -31.80 -4.71
N PHE A 106 -25.81 -32.08 -5.23
CA PHE A 106 -25.51 -32.07 -6.66
C PHE A 106 -24.57 -33.19 -7.10
N THR A 107 -24.48 -33.40 -8.40
CA THR A 107 -23.37 -34.15 -9.05
C THR A 107 -23.10 -33.59 -10.45
N LEU A 108 -21.97 -33.98 -11.04
CA LEU A 108 -21.62 -33.68 -12.43
C LEU A 108 -21.62 -34.97 -13.24
N ASP A 109 -22.28 -34.95 -14.39
CA ASP A 109 -22.40 -36.10 -15.27
C ASP A 109 -21.95 -35.75 -16.69
N GLN A 110 -21.45 -36.77 -17.40
CA GLN A 110 -21.01 -36.72 -18.80
C GLN A 110 -20.16 -35.48 -19.16
N PRO A 111 -19.08 -35.16 -18.42
CA PRO A 111 -18.19 -34.06 -18.79
C PRO A 111 -17.47 -34.38 -20.11
N ILE A 112 -17.44 -33.42 -21.05
CA ILE A 112 -16.75 -33.57 -22.33
C ILE A 112 -15.25 -33.79 -22.12
N ASN A 113 -14.70 -33.21 -21.06
CA ASN A 113 -13.37 -33.54 -20.54
C ASN A 113 -13.28 -33.18 -19.05
N ALA A 114 -12.21 -33.62 -18.39
CA ALA A 114 -12.05 -33.53 -16.94
C ALA A 114 -12.04 -32.09 -16.40
N SER A 115 -11.71 -31.08 -17.23
CA SER A 115 -11.71 -29.66 -16.81
C SER A 115 -13.11 -29.03 -16.77
N ARG A 116 -14.15 -29.71 -17.27
CA ARG A 116 -15.51 -29.17 -17.35
C ARG A 116 -16.23 -29.18 -16.02
N TRP A 117 -17.21 -28.29 -15.89
CA TRP A 117 -17.65 -27.83 -14.58
C TRP A 117 -19.14 -27.52 -14.52
N GLY A 118 -19.65 -27.54 -13.29
CA GLY A 118 -20.89 -26.88 -12.88
C GLY A 118 -20.59 -25.87 -11.79
N SER A 119 -21.50 -24.90 -11.60
CA SER A 119 -21.32 -23.85 -10.60
C SER A 119 -22.64 -23.39 -9.98
N VAL A 120 -22.51 -22.89 -8.75
CA VAL A 120 -23.51 -22.01 -8.14
C VAL A 120 -23.13 -20.58 -8.50
N ILE A 121 -24.04 -19.82 -9.08
CA ILE A 121 -23.85 -18.40 -9.39
C ILE A 121 -24.68 -17.54 -8.44
N TYR A 122 -24.12 -16.40 -8.02
CA TYR A 122 -24.76 -15.51 -7.05
C TYR A 122 -24.34 -14.05 -7.24
N ASP A 123 -25.05 -13.14 -6.56
CA ASP A 123 -25.02 -11.68 -6.83
C ASP A 123 -25.33 -11.36 -8.30
N VAL A 124 -26.31 -12.09 -8.83
CA VAL A 124 -26.74 -12.00 -10.22
C VAL A 124 -27.55 -10.72 -10.44
N THR A 125 -27.18 -9.94 -11.46
CA THR A 125 -28.02 -8.85 -11.99
C THR A 125 -28.61 -9.28 -13.33
N GLU A 126 -29.93 -9.53 -13.38
CA GLU A 126 -30.59 -9.93 -14.63
C GLU A 126 -30.67 -8.75 -15.62
N ALA A 127 -30.39 -9.04 -16.89
CA ALA A 127 -30.87 -8.29 -18.04
C ALA A 127 -31.90 -9.17 -18.78
N GLN A 128 -33.10 -8.62 -18.99
CA GLN A 128 -34.28 -9.21 -19.66
C GLN A 128 -34.02 -10.51 -20.46
N GLY A 129 -34.19 -11.67 -19.81
CA GLY A 129 -34.21 -12.97 -20.50
C GLY A 129 -32.89 -13.45 -21.10
N VAL A 130 -31.74 -12.89 -20.72
CA VAL A 130 -30.41 -13.36 -21.15
C VAL A 130 -29.53 -13.78 -19.96
N ILE A 131 -28.48 -14.56 -20.25
CA ILE A 131 -27.45 -14.94 -19.27
C ILE A 131 -26.91 -13.65 -18.62
N PRO A 132 -26.82 -13.58 -17.28
CA PRO A 132 -26.37 -12.37 -16.60
C PRO A 132 -24.97 -11.94 -17.03
N SER A 133 -24.78 -10.64 -17.26
CA SER A 133 -23.48 -10.10 -17.69
C SER A 133 -22.47 -10.00 -16.55
N SER A 134 -22.91 -10.04 -15.29
CA SER A 134 -22.03 -10.03 -14.12
C SER A 134 -22.58 -10.85 -12.96
N TYR A 135 -21.73 -11.67 -12.35
CA TYR A 135 -22.03 -12.48 -11.18
C TYR A 135 -20.76 -13.09 -10.58
N TYR A 136 -20.83 -13.51 -9.33
CA TYR A 136 -19.83 -14.38 -8.71
C TYR A 136 -20.23 -15.85 -8.86
N GLN A 137 -19.27 -16.76 -8.84
CA GLN A 137 -19.52 -18.18 -8.94
C GLN A 137 -18.62 -19.04 -8.06
N PHE A 138 -19.21 -20.11 -7.52
CA PHE A 138 -18.50 -21.24 -6.96
C PHE A 138 -18.40 -22.33 -8.03
N THR A 139 -17.25 -22.41 -8.69
CA THR A 139 -16.99 -23.39 -9.76
C THR A 139 -16.50 -24.70 -9.17
N ILE A 140 -17.03 -25.82 -9.66
CA ILE A 140 -16.60 -27.16 -9.29
C ILE A 140 -16.37 -27.93 -10.59
N ARG A 141 -15.12 -28.35 -10.84
CA ARG A 141 -14.73 -29.13 -12.01
C ARG A 141 -14.96 -30.62 -11.77
N ALA A 142 -15.11 -31.39 -12.85
CA ALA A 142 -15.14 -32.84 -12.78
C ALA A 142 -13.84 -33.40 -12.17
N ASP A 143 -12.69 -32.86 -12.59
CA ASP A 143 -11.37 -33.09 -11.98
C ASP A 143 -11.16 -32.23 -10.73
N ALA A 144 -12.00 -32.41 -9.72
CA ALA A 144 -11.94 -31.62 -8.50
C ALA A 144 -10.65 -31.82 -7.68
N LYS A 145 -9.84 -32.87 -7.94
CA LYS A 145 -8.50 -33.06 -7.34
C LYS A 145 -7.42 -32.15 -7.92
N ALA A 146 -7.65 -31.54 -9.09
CA ALA A 146 -6.70 -30.58 -9.62
C ALA A 146 -6.59 -29.38 -8.68
N LYS A 147 -5.45 -28.66 -8.70
CA LYS A 147 -5.25 -27.45 -7.87
C LYS A 147 -6.35 -26.40 -8.06
N ASN A 148 -6.99 -26.39 -9.23
CA ASN A 148 -8.11 -25.54 -9.59
C ASN A 148 -9.43 -26.32 -9.73
N GLY A 149 -9.54 -27.45 -9.03
CA GLY A 149 -10.72 -28.29 -9.01
C GLY A 149 -11.96 -27.57 -8.49
N THR A 150 -11.76 -26.62 -7.57
CA THR A 150 -12.77 -25.63 -7.19
C THR A 150 -12.24 -24.21 -7.30
N GLU A 151 -13.12 -23.26 -7.62
CA GLU A 151 -12.72 -21.87 -7.90
C GLU A 151 -13.76 -20.88 -7.36
N PHE A 152 -13.30 -19.78 -6.76
CA PHE A 152 -14.08 -18.54 -6.67
C PHE A 152 -13.81 -17.73 -7.93
N GLY A 153 -14.84 -17.55 -8.74
CA GLY A 153 -14.78 -16.81 -10.00
C GLY A 153 -15.74 -15.63 -10.05
N ARG A 154 -15.41 -14.63 -10.85
CA ARG A 154 -16.27 -13.49 -11.19
C ARG A 154 -16.36 -13.37 -12.69
N HIS A 155 -17.59 -13.35 -13.21
CA HIS A 155 -17.86 -12.92 -14.57
C HIS A 155 -18.08 -11.41 -14.56
N LYS A 156 -17.30 -10.66 -15.34
CA LYS A 156 -17.39 -9.20 -15.41
C LYS A 156 -18.32 -8.76 -16.55
N THR A 157 -18.86 -7.55 -16.44
CA THR A 157 -19.75 -6.94 -17.45
C THR A 157 -19.13 -6.83 -18.84
N ASN A 158 -17.80 -6.85 -18.96
CA ASN A 158 -17.06 -6.88 -20.23
C ASN A 158 -16.78 -8.31 -20.75
N ALA A 159 -17.49 -9.32 -20.23
CA ALA A 159 -17.34 -10.73 -20.55
C ALA A 159 -15.97 -11.36 -20.21
N GLN A 160 -15.17 -10.71 -19.36
CA GLN A 160 -13.93 -11.28 -18.85
C GLN A 160 -14.17 -12.11 -17.59
N TRP A 161 -13.46 -13.23 -17.49
CA TRP A 161 -13.40 -14.05 -16.29
C TRP A 161 -12.27 -13.59 -15.39
N GLU A 162 -12.55 -13.50 -14.10
CA GLU A 162 -11.55 -13.35 -13.05
C GLU A 162 -11.67 -14.52 -12.08
N VAL A 163 -10.56 -15.22 -11.82
CA VAL A 163 -10.49 -16.27 -10.81
C VAL A 163 -9.47 -15.83 -9.77
N SER A 164 -9.95 -15.55 -8.55
CA SER A 164 -9.10 -14.98 -7.48
C SER A 164 -8.68 -16.00 -6.42
N GLU A 165 -9.38 -17.13 -6.29
CA GLU A 165 -8.99 -18.22 -5.40
C GLU A 165 -9.33 -19.59 -6.02
N THR A 166 -8.43 -20.55 -5.86
CA THR A 166 -8.59 -21.93 -6.33
C THR A 166 -8.17 -22.92 -5.26
N LYS A 167 -8.83 -24.08 -5.19
CA LYS A 167 -8.45 -25.13 -4.26
C LYS A 167 -8.78 -26.52 -4.80
N ASP A 168 -7.91 -27.49 -4.55
CA ASP A 168 -8.18 -28.90 -4.79
C ASP A 168 -9.15 -29.46 -3.73
N PHE A 169 -9.94 -30.42 -4.17
CA PHE A 169 -10.78 -31.25 -3.32
C PHE A 169 -10.17 -32.64 -3.17
N SER A 170 -10.62 -33.39 -2.16
CA SER A 170 -10.05 -34.69 -1.81
C SER A 170 -10.27 -35.78 -2.87
N GLU A 171 -11.28 -35.61 -3.73
CA GLU A 171 -11.58 -36.54 -4.82
C GLU A 171 -12.21 -35.84 -6.04
N ASN A 172 -12.26 -36.55 -7.17
CA ASN A 172 -12.97 -36.08 -8.36
C ASN A 172 -14.48 -36.26 -8.19
N ILE A 173 -15.27 -35.41 -8.84
CA ILE A 173 -16.73 -35.53 -8.81
C ILE A 173 -17.17 -36.73 -9.65
N LYS A 174 -17.88 -37.66 -9.03
CA LYS A 174 -18.39 -38.88 -9.68
C LYS A 174 -19.89 -38.77 -9.96
N ALA A 175 -20.30 -39.08 -11.19
CA ALA A 175 -21.69 -38.98 -11.65
C ALA A 175 -22.70 -39.80 -10.82
N ASN A 176 -22.25 -40.89 -10.19
CA ASN A 176 -23.07 -41.78 -9.37
C ASN A 176 -23.02 -41.46 -7.86
N GLN A 177 -22.41 -40.35 -7.47
CA GLN A 177 -22.28 -39.92 -6.08
C GLN A 177 -22.86 -38.51 -5.93
N TRP A 178 -23.61 -38.29 -4.85
CA TRP A 178 -24.15 -36.99 -4.50
C TRP A 178 -23.21 -36.25 -3.56
N TYR A 179 -22.96 -34.98 -3.86
CA TYR A 179 -22.10 -34.08 -3.10
C TYR A 179 -22.93 -32.94 -2.53
N LYS A 180 -22.47 -32.37 -1.41
CA LYS A 180 -23.07 -31.18 -0.81
C LYS A 180 -22.20 -29.97 -1.09
N ALA A 181 -22.78 -28.93 -1.68
CA ALA A 181 -22.13 -27.64 -1.82
C ALA A 181 -22.85 -26.60 -0.97
N SER A 182 -22.08 -25.69 -0.38
CA SER A 182 -22.63 -24.52 0.30
C SER A 182 -21.91 -23.23 -0.14
N VAL A 183 -22.67 -22.16 -0.29
CA VAL A 183 -22.17 -20.79 -0.46
C VAL A 183 -22.74 -19.95 0.66
N VAL A 184 -21.88 -19.33 1.47
CA VAL A 184 -22.29 -18.48 2.60
C VAL A 184 -21.86 -17.06 2.29
N VAL A 185 -22.83 -16.15 2.14
CA VAL A 185 -22.61 -14.74 1.86
C VAL A 185 -23.05 -13.91 3.07
N SER A 186 -22.14 -13.10 3.61
CA SER A 186 -22.45 -12.14 4.69
C SER A 186 -21.62 -10.87 4.52
N GLY A 187 -22.29 -9.75 4.22
CA GLY A 187 -21.63 -8.48 3.89
C GLY A 187 -20.77 -8.60 2.64
N GLN A 188 -19.47 -8.33 2.78
CA GLN A 188 -18.46 -8.51 1.72
C GLN A 188 -17.76 -9.86 1.80
N ARG A 189 -18.23 -10.81 2.62
CA ARG A 189 -17.52 -12.06 2.85
C ARG A 189 -18.26 -13.23 2.24
N VAL A 190 -17.48 -14.11 1.62
CA VAL A 190 -18.00 -15.35 1.04
C VAL A 190 -17.14 -16.54 1.45
N GLN A 191 -17.80 -17.60 1.90
CA GLN A 191 -17.19 -18.91 2.08
C GLN A 191 -17.88 -19.95 1.19
N HIS A 192 -17.08 -20.75 0.50
CA HIS A 192 -17.54 -21.90 -0.26
C HIS A 192 -17.20 -23.19 0.47
N TYR A 193 -18.12 -24.16 0.45
CA TYR A 193 -17.89 -25.48 1.04
C TYR A 193 -18.26 -26.58 0.06
N LEU A 194 -17.47 -27.65 0.06
CA LEU A 194 -17.75 -28.90 -0.63
C LEU A 194 -17.62 -30.05 0.37
N ASN A 195 -18.71 -30.81 0.59
CA ASN A 195 -18.84 -31.83 1.62
C ASN A 195 -18.34 -31.36 3.01
N HIS A 196 -18.76 -30.14 3.40
CA HIS A 196 -18.38 -29.48 4.66
C HIS A 196 -16.89 -29.06 4.76
N GLN A 197 -16.06 -29.34 3.76
CA GLN A 197 -14.70 -28.82 3.69
C GLN A 197 -14.72 -27.39 3.13
N LEU A 198 -14.04 -26.45 3.80
CA LEU A 198 -13.90 -25.06 3.32
C LEU A 198 -13.03 -25.03 2.06
N MET A 199 -13.61 -24.57 0.96
CA MET A 199 -12.97 -24.47 -0.36
C MET A 199 -12.35 -23.09 -0.59
N GLN A 200 -13.15 -22.03 -0.48
CA GLN A 200 -12.70 -20.64 -0.61
C GLN A 200 -13.20 -19.82 0.57
N ASP A 201 -12.41 -18.83 0.97
CA ASP A 201 -12.76 -17.86 2.01
C ASP A 201 -12.26 -16.48 1.60
N VAL A 202 -13.16 -15.69 0.99
CA VAL A 202 -12.79 -14.47 0.26
C VAL A 202 -13.54 -13.25 0.75
N GLU A 203 -13.02 -12.10 0.35
CA GLU A 203 -13.70 -10.81 0.41
C GLU A 203 -14.10 -10.41 -1.01
N LEU A 204 -15.35 -9.94 -1.18
CA LEU A 204 -15.90 -9.40 -2.41
C LEU A 204 -15.41 -7.96 -2.61
N ASP A 205 -15.20 -7.56 -3.87
CA ASP A 205 -14.74 -6.21 -4.23
C ASP A 205 -15.72 -5.10 -3.81
N GLN A 206 -17.00 -5.45 -3.63
CA GLN A 206 -18.06 -4.58 -3.14
C GLN A 206 -19.04 -5.42 -2.32
N GLU A 207 -19.83 -4.80 -1.45
CA GLU A 207 -20.95 -5.51 -0.82
C GLU A 207 -21.89 -6.07 -1.87
N SER A 208 -22.32 -7.32 -1.66
CA SER A 208 -23.43 -7.93 -2.40
C SER A 208 -24.64 -7.01 -2.28
N THR A 209 -24.99 -6.34 -3.37
CA THR A 209 -26.10 -5.39 -3.38
C THR A 209 -27.43 -6.08 -3.69
N LYS A 210 -27.40 -7.24 -4.37
CA LYS A 210 -28.59 -7.97 -4.84
C LYS A 210 -28.35 -9.48 -4.90
N GLY A 211 -28.93 -10.27 -4.01
CA GLY A 211 -28.72 -11.71 -3.89
C GLY A 211 -29.41 -12.59 -4.94
N GLY A 212 -29.32 -12.25 -6.23
CA GLY A 212 -29.78 -13.15 -7.29
C GLY A 212 -28.97 -14.43 -7.27
N ILE A 213 -29.64 -15.59 -7.35
CA ILE A 213 -29.03 -16.93 -7.23
C ILE A 213 -29.35 -17.72 -8.49
N GLY A 214 -28.42 -18.55 -8.95
CA GLY A 214 -28.65 -19.48 -10.04
C GLY A 214 -27.62 -20.59 -10.09
N PHE A 215 -27.67 -21.34 -11.17
CA PHE A 215 -26.74 -22.41 -11.48
C PHE A 215 -26.28 -22.29 -12.93
N SER A 216 -25.05 -22.73 -13.19
CA SER A 216 -24.50 -22.79 -14.54
C SER A 216 -23.72 -24.07 -14.77
N ALA A 217 -23.67 -24.54 -16.00
CA ALA A 217 -22.82 -25.65 -16.42
C ALA A 217 -22.17 -25.36 -17.77
N SER A 218 -20.91 -25.76 -17.95
CA SER A 218 -20.21 -25.65 -19.23
C SER A 218 -19.42 -26.93 -19.53
N GLY A 219 -19.79 -27.57 -20.64
CA GLY A 219 -19.24 -28.84 -21.11
C GLY A 219 -19.49 -30.05 -20.20
N ALA A 220 -20.48 -29.99 -19.31
CA ALA A 220 -20.93 -31.07 -18.44
C ALA A 220 -22.42 -30.94 -18.14
N ILE A 221 -23.05 -31.98 -17.61
CA ILE A 221 -24.40 -31.93 -17.06
C ILE A 221 -24.31 -31.69 -15.55
N LEU A 222 -24.81 -30.55 -15.08
CA LEU A 222 -24.98 -30.31 -13.64
C LEU A 222 -26.34 -30.87 -13.21
N LYS A 223 -26.31 -31.82 -12.27
CA LYS A 223 -27.49 -32.48 -11.71
C LYS A 223 -27.72 -31.99 -10.28
N ILE A 224 -28.94 -31.55 -9.98
CA ILE A 224 -29.30 -31.02 -8.65
C ILE A 224 -30.55 -31.73 -8.12
N LYS A 225 -30.45 -32.27 -6.91
CA LYS A 225 -31.52 -33.01 -6.24
C LYS A 225 -32.35 -32.13 -5.31
N ASN A 226 -31.69 -31.22 -4.61
CA ASN A 226 -32.36 -30.27 -3.73
C ASN A 226 -31.50 -29.01 -3.54
N ILE A 227 -32.17 -27.91 -3.22
CA ILE A 227 -31.57 -26.63 -2.81
C ILE A 227 -32.36 -26.04 -1.64
N GLN A 228 -31.64 -25.39 -0.72
CA GLN A 228 -32.19 -24.52 0.30
C GLN A 228 -31.43 -23.19 0.30
N VAL A 229 -32.16 -22.09 0.43
CA VAL A 229 -31.62 -20.75 0.67
C VAL A 229 -32.12 -20.28 2.04
N SER A 230 -31.24 -19.79 2.89
CA SER A 230 -31.55 -19.33 4.25
C SER A 230 -30.90 -17.98 4.55
N GLU A 231 -31.41 -17.23 5.52
CA GLU A 231 -30.77 -15.99 5.99
C GLU A 231 -29.43 -16.28 6.69
N GLN A 232 -28.41 -15.45 6.42
CA GLN A 232 -27.11 -15.51 7.09
C GLN A 232 -26.91 -14.27 7.98
N LEU A 233 -27.47 -14.31 9.20
CA LEU A 233 -27.45 -13.16 10.12
C LEU A 233 -26.12 -13.00 10.87
N THR A 234 -25.37 -14.09 11.04
CA THR A 234 -24.05 -14.08 11.67
C THR A 234 -23.00 -13.67 10.65
N ALA A 235 -22.21 -12.63 10.97
CA ALA A 235 -21.07 -12.22 10.16
C ALA A 235 -20.02 -13.34 10.06
N LEU A 236 -19.39 -13.46 8.89
CA LEU A 236 -18.25 -14.38 8.71
C LEU A 236 -17.00 -13.82 9.41
N PRO A 237 -16.11 -14.69 9.93
CA PRO A 237 -14.91 -14.25 10.65
C PRO A 237 -13.93 -13.56 9.70
N ASP A 238 -13.28 -12.46 10.11
CA ASP A 238 -12.28 -11.73 9.32
C ASP A 238 -11.20 -12.62 8.69
N LEU A 239 -10.77 -12.30 7.45
CA LEU A 239 -9.61 -12.96 6.84
C LEU A 239 -8.36 -12.53 7.59
N THR A 240 -7.80 -13.43 8.39
CA THR A 240 -6.55 -13.21 9.12
C THR A 240 -5.35 -13.12 8.18
N HIS A 241 -5.42 -13.77 7.02
CA HIS A 241 -4.32 -13.88 6.05
C HIS A 241 -4.34 -12.81 4.95
N ASN A 242 -5.39 -12.01 4.80
CA ASN A 242 -5.50 -11.03 3.70
C ASN A 242 -5.28 -9.58 4.13
N LYS A 243 -4.84 -9.37 5.38
CA LYS A 243 -4.47 -8.05 5.90
C LYS A 243 -3.02 -8.02 6.34
N VAL A 244 -2.44 -6.83 6.29
CA VAL A 244 -1.19 -6.54 7.00
C VAL A 244 -1.45 -6.36 8.50
N ILE A 245 -0.40 -6.33 9.32
CA ILE A 245 -0.54 -6.14 10.76
C ILE A 245 -1.09 -4.75 11.10
N GLN A 246 -1.98 -4.69 12.09
CA GLN A 246 -2.32 -3.43 12.73
C GLN A 246 -1.12 -3.00 13.56
N VAL A 247 -0.41 -1.98 13.09
CA VAL A 247 0.75 -1.44 13.80
C VAL A 247 0.26 -0.63 14.99
N GLN A 248 0.92 -0.79 16.13
CA GLN A 248 0.68 0.05 17.30
C GLN A 248 1.10 1.49 17.00
N GLU A 249 0.22 2.43 17.33
CA GLU A 249 0.41 3.84 17.04
C GLU A 249 0.85 4.61 18.29
N ILE A 250 1.73 5.58 18.08
CA ILE A 250 2.08 6.53 19.13
C ILE A 250 0.99 7.60 19.11
N GLN A 251 0.31 7.81 20.24
CA GLN A 251 -0.62 8.92 20.38
C GLN A 251 0.14 10.24 20.23
N THR A 252 0.01 10.88 19.08
CA THR A 252 0.63 12.15 18.74
C THR A 252 -0.30 12.96 17.85
N HIS A 253 -0.01 14.24 17.79
CA HIS A 253 -0.70 15.24 16.99
C HIS A 253 0.09 15.65 15.74
N VAL A 254 1.25 15.02 15.52
CA VAL A 254 2.05 15.17 14.31
C VAL A 254 1.38 14.40 13.17
N ALA A 255 1.10 15.09 12.07
CA ALA A 255 0.54 14.46 10.88
C ALA A 255 1.57 13.52 10.22
N LEU A 256 1.15 12.31 9.85
CA LEU A 256 2.02 11.25 9.34
C LEU A 256 3.33 11.15 10.12
N ALA A 257 3.21 11.00 11.44
CA ALA A 257 4.34 10.93 12.37
C ALA A 257 5.42 9.92 11.93
N PRO A 258 6.70 10.21 12.20
CA PRO A 258 7.78 9.31 11.83
C PRO A 258 7.65 7.96 12.52
N THR A 259 8.03 6.91 11.79
CA THR A 259 8.11 5.55 12.33
C THR A 259 9.22 5.49 13.38
N ILE A 260 8.91 5.02 14.59
CA ILE A 260 9.93 4.75 15.61
C ILE A 260 10.31 3.27 15.53
N ILE A 261 11.57 2.99 15.20
CA ILE A 261 12.14 1.65 15.05
C ILE A 261 13.04 1.36 16.25
N GLN A 262 12.59 0.48 17.16
CA GLN A 262 13.35 0.13 18.35
C GLN A 262 14.39 -0.95 18.04
N LYS A 263 15.66 -0.62 18.29
CA LYS A 263 16.74 -1.62 18.35
C LYS A 263 16.53 -2.54 19.55
N ILE A 264 16.39 -3.84 19.31
CA ILE A 264 16.15 -4.82 20.37
C ILE A 264 17.46 -5.13 21.10
N LYS A 265 17.45 -5.02 22.43
CA LYS A 265 18.55 -5.40 23.33
C LYS A 265 17.96 -6.23 24.46
N HIS A 266 18.36 -7.48 24.59
CA HIS A 266 17.88 -8.36 25.65
C HIS A 266 18.52 -7.96 27.00
N PRO A 267 17.78 -7.95 28.14
CA PRO A 267 16.37 -8.31 28.33
C PRO A 267 15.41 -7.10 28.32
N ASN A 268 15.70 -6.00 27.61
CA ASN A 268 14.96 -4.75 27.75
C ASN A 268 13.65 -4.72 26.92
N ILE A 269 12.51 -4.72 27.61
CA ILE A 269 11.14 -4.98 27.08
C ILE A 269 10.31 -3.69 26.96
N ALA A 270 10.84 -2.61 26.39
CA ALA A 270 10.00 -1.46 26.05
C ALA A 270 9.28 -1.70 24.71
N LEU A 271 8.40 -2.72 24.65
CA LEU A 271 7.76 -3.14 23.41
C LEU A 271 6.63 -2.20 22.96
N ASN A 272 6.09 -1.33 23.83
CA ASN A 272 4.87 -0.56 23.57
C ASN A 272 5.11 0.89 23.09
N SER A 273 6.36 1.31 22.87
CA SER A 273 6.72 2.69 22.50
C SER A 273 7.29 2.85 21.09
N SER A 274 7.24 1.81 20.26
CA SER A 274 7.81 1.79 18.91
C SER A 274 6.82 1.23 17.90
N ASN A 275 6.92 1.60 16.63
CA ASN A 275 6.06 1.05 15.58
C ASN A 275 6.66 -0.22 14.97
N GLN A 276 7.99 -0.30 14.98
CA GLN A 276 8.76 -1.41 14.44
C GLN A 276 9.85 -1.88 15.40
N GLN A 277 10.27 -3.13 15.23
CA GLN A 277 11.30 -3.77 16.04
C GLN A 277 12.45 -4.23 15.15
N TYR A 278 13.67 -3.82 15.50
CA TYR A 278 14.86 -4.09 14.70
C TYR A 278 15.71 -5.21 15.32
N TYR A 279 15.77 -6.32 14.57
CA TYR A 279 16.57 -7.52 14.83
C TYR A 279 17.65 -7.73 13.77
N GLN A 280 18.72 -8.45 14.13
CA GLN A 280 19.54 -9.12 13.12
C GLN A 280 18.91 -10.48 12.81
N LEU A 281 19.02 -10.96 11.57
CA LEU A 281 18.46 -12.24 11.14
C LEU A 281 19.58 -13.17 10.67
N ASP A 282 19.67 -14.35 11.28
CA ASP A 282 20.60 -15.40 10.82
C ASP A 282 19.97 -16.34 9.78
N ALA A 283 20.80 -17.19 9.19
CA ALA A 283 20.39 -18.16 8.17
C ALA A 283 19.44 -19.26 8.68
N ASN A 284 19.31 -19.42 10.00
CA ASN A 284 18.34 -20.33 10.63
C ASN A 284 17.01 -19.63 10.95
N LEU A 285 16.86 -18.37 10.53
CA LEU A 285 15.72 -17.51 10.82
C LEU A 285 15.54 -17.22 12.31
N ASN A 286 16.64 -17.21 13.08
CA ASN A 286 16.64 -16.68 14.43
C ASN A 286 16.65 -15.14 14.39
N LEU A 287 15.80 -14.53 15.20
CA LEU A 287 15.82 -13.12 15.52
C LEU A 287 16.84 -12.89 16.63
N LEU A 288 17.94 -12.25 16.26
CA LEU A 288 19.01 -11.87 17.18
C LEU A 288 18.82 -10.41 17.61
N ASP A 289 19.09 -10.14 18.88
CA ASP A 289 19.18 -8.79 19.37
C ASP A 289 20.47 -8.08 18.88
N GLN A 290 20.67 -6.81 19.24
CA GLN A 290 21.86 -6.07 18.81
C GLN A 290 23.19 -6.58 19.41
N THR A 291 23.15 -7.49 20.39
CA THR A 291 24.35 -8.16 20.96
C THR A 291 24.65 -9.50 20.30
N GLY A 292 23.75 -10.00 19.44
CA GLY A 292 23.85 -11.31 18.80
C GLY A 292 23.21 -12.44 19.61
N GLN A 293 22.48 -12.12 20.67
CA GLN A 293 21.74 -13.12 21.44
C GLN A 293 20.43 -13.47 20.72
N VAL A 294 20.11 -14.77 20.62
CA VAL A 294 18.82 -15.24 20.11
C VAL A 294 17.71 -14.81 21.05
N VAL A 295 16.73 -14.09 20.51
CA VAL A 295 15.49 -13.69 21.20
C VAL A 295 14.40 -14.71 20.94
N GLU A 296 14.19 -15.06 19.67
CA GLU A 296 13.14 -15.97 19.19
C GLU A 296 13.43 -16.39 17.73
N THR A 297 12.61 -17.22 17.11
CA THR A 297 12.61 -17.44 15.64
C THR A 297 11.62 -16.50 14.94
N LEU A 298 11.91 -16.14 13.68
CA LEU A 298 11.01 -15.34 12.86
C LEU A 298 9.66 -16.04 12.66
N GLY A 299 9.66 -17.37 12.46
CA GLY A 299 8.42 -18.12 12.24
C GLY A 299 7.47 -18.07 13.45
N HIS A 300 8.00 -18.13 14.67
CA HIS A 300 7.20 -17.96 15.88
C HIS A 300 6.70 -16.51 16.01
N TYR A 301 7.57 -15.53 15.78
CA TYR A 301 7.21 -14.11 15.80
C TYR A 301 6.07 -13.80 14.82
N LEU A 302 6.15 -14.36 13.61
CA LEU A 302 5.13 -14.14 12.57
C LEU A 302 3.80 -14.82 12.87
N SER A 303 3.82 -15.93 13.62
CA SER A 303 2.63 -16.69 14.00
C SER A 303 1.91 -16.14 15.23
N ASN A 304 2.51 -15.16 15.93
CA ASN A 304 1.92 -14.58 17.13
C ASN A 304 0.65 -13.75 16.79
N PRO A 305 -0.55 -14.15 17.24
CA PRO A 305 -1.79 -13.43 16.93
C PRO A 305 -1.89 -12.07 17.64
N HIS A 306 -1.05 -11.83 18.65
CA HIS A 306 -0.97 -10.56 19.39
C HIS A 306 0.12 -9.62 18.87
N ARG A 307 0.81 -9.99 17.79
CA ARG A 307 1.81 -9.12 17.15
C ARG A 307 1.14 -7.80 16.74
N ASN A 308 1.78 -6.69 17.06
CA ASN A 308 1.31 -5.34 16.72
C ASN A 308 2.45 -4.43 16.22
N SER A 309 3.58 -5.00 15.83
CA SER A 309 4.72 -4.30 15.25
C SER A 309 5.23 -5.01 14.00
N ILE A 310 5.92 -4.27 13.14
CA ILE A 310 6.58 -4.81 11.94
C ILE A 310 8.04 -5.11 12.29
N PRO A 311 8.57 -6.29 11.93
CA PRO A 311 9.98 -6.59 12.13
C PRO A 311 10.81 -5.97 11.00
N VAL A 312 11.89 -5.29 11.40
CA VAL A 312 13.02 -4.91 10.54
C VAL A 312 14.13 -5.92 10.75
N LEU A 313 14.58 -6.57 9.68
CA LEU A 313 15.49 -7.70 9.72
C LEU A 313 16.80 -7.32 9.00
N GLU A 314 17.88 -7.09 9.75
CA GLU A 314 19.22 -6.92 9.15
C GLU A 314 19.73 -8.27 8.65
N ILE A 315 19.91 -8.39 7.33
CA ILE A 315 20.55 -9.54 6.70
C ILE A 315 21.99 -9.19 6.30
N LYS A 316 22.89 -10.17 6.45
CA LYS A 316 24.32 -10.03 6.18
C LYS A 316 24.84 -11.02 5.14
N ASP A 317 24.03 -11.99 4.76
CA ASP A 317 24.44 -13.06 3.86
C ASP A 317 23.28 -13.57 2.97
N PRO A 318 23.59 -14.21 1.83
CA PRO A 318 22.58 -14.74 0.93
C PRO A 318 21.76 -15.93 1.50
N LYS A 319 22.27 -16.68 2.49
CA LYS A 319 21.57 -17.86 3.01
C LYS A 319 20.31 -17.44 3.77
N SER A 320 20.33 -16.30 4.45
CA SER A 320 19.13 -15.72 5.07
C SER A 320 18.03 -15.41 4.04
N ILE A 321 18.36 -15.01 2.81
CA ILE A 321 17.38 -14.77 1.74
C ILE A 321 16.72 -16.08 1.29
N GLU A 322 17.52 -17.13 1.06
CA GLU A 322 16.98 -18.43 0.69
C GLU A 322 16.11 -19.03 1.80
N ALA A 323 16.49 -18.85 3.06
CA ALA A 323 15.67 -19.25 4.20
C ALA A 323 14.33 -18.49 4.25
N LEU A 324 14.32 -17.17 4.00
CA LEU A 324 13.10 -16.37 3.91
C LEU A 324 12.19 -16.83 2.76
N LYS A 325 12.77 -17.16 1.60
CA LYS A 325 12.03 -17.70 0.44
C LYS A 325 11.38 -19.06 0.75
N LEU A 326 12.04 -19.89 1.55
CA LEU A 326 11.44 -21.15 2.01
C LEU A 326 10.29 -20.89 3.00
N LEU A 327 10.48 -19.97 3.96
CA LEU A 327 9.43 -19.58 4.91
C LEU A 327 8.21 -18.98 4.19
N SER A 328 8.41 -18.20 3.13
CA SER A 328 7.33 -17.57 2.36
C SER A 328 6.38 -18.56 1.71
N LYS A 329 6.75 -19.84 1.60
CA LYS A 329 5.88 -20.89 1.07
C LYS A 329 4.85 -21.39 2.09
N SER A 330 5.09 -21.17 3.38
CA SER A 330 4.23 -21.66 4.47
C SER A 330 3.71 -20.55 5.38
N GLN A 331 4.31 -19.35 5.35
CA GLN A 331 3.88 -18.19 6.14
C GLN A 331 3.85 -16.91 5.30
N ASP A 332 2.93 -16.02 5.65
CA ASP A 332 2.84 -14.70 5.04
C ASP A 332 3.96 -13.78 5.56
N ILE A 333 4.94 -13.53 4.69
CA ILE A 333 6.06 -12.62 4.94
C ILE A 333 5.89 -11.27 4.24
N SER A 334 4.71 -10.95 3.71
CA SER A 334 4.48 -9.70 2.96
C SER A 334 4.63 -8.44 3.83
N ASP A 335 4.61 -8.59 5.15
CA ASP A 335 4.63 -7.47 6.09
C ASP A 335 5.89 -7.43 6.98
N ILE A 336 7.05 -7.75 6.39
CA ILE A 336 8.38 -7.55 7.00
C ILE A 336 9.15 -6.46 6.24
N THR A 337 10.23 -5.95 6.84
CA THR A 337 11.22 -5.11 6.15
C THR A 337 12.59 -5.73 6.26
N VAL A 338 13.23 -6.01 5.13
CA VAL A 338 14.61 -6.49 5.05
C VAL A 338 15.54 -5.29 4.93
N LEU A 339 16.55 -5.24 5.78
CA LEU A 339 17.54 -4.18 5.84
C LEU A 339 18.93 -4.75 5.57
N SER A 340 19.77 -4.04 4.82
CA SER A 340 21.18 -4.40 4.68
C SER A 340 22.02 -3.19 4.30
N LYS A 341 23.33 -3.29 4.57
CA LYS A 341 24.37 -2.36 4.09
C LYS A 341 24.89 -2.70 2.70
N SER A 342 24.49 -3.85 2.16
CA SER A 342 24.91 -4.34 0.84
C SER A 342 23.80 -4.13 -0.19
N ASP A 343 24.11 -3.32 -1.21
CA ASP A 343 23.26 -3.03 -2.35
C ASP A 343 22.92 -4.33 -3.11
N ASP A 344 23.94 -5.15 -3.36
CA ASP A 344 23.82 -6.43 -4.08
C ASP A 344 22.95 -7.43 -3.31
N LEU A 345 23.06 -7.45 -1.98
CA LEU A 345 22.27 -8.35 -1.15
C LEU A 345 20.78 -7.96 -1.17
N LEU A 346 20.47 -6.66 -1.10
CA LEU A 346 19.07 -6.18 -1.20
C LEU A 346 18.50 -6.36 -2.60
N LYS A 347 19.29 -6.11 -3.64
CA LYS A 347 18.91 -6.41 -5.03
C LYS A 347 18.59 -7.90 -5.19
N SER A 348 19.43 -8.78 -4.65
CA SER A 348 19.19 -10.23 -4.66
C SER A 348 17.93 -10.60 -3.87
N ALA A 349 17.72 -10.00 -2.70
CA ALA A 349 16.54 -10.24 -1.87
C ALA A 349 15.25 -9.87 -2.61
N HIS A 350 15.23 -8.71 -3.28
CA HIS A 350 14.09 -8.29 -4.09
C HIS A 350 13.88 -9.20 -5.30
N GLN A 351 14.92 -9.63 -6.00
CA GLN A 351 14.78 -10.53 -7.16
C GLN A 351 14.26 -11.92 -6.77
N ILE A 352 14.68 -12.44 -5.61
CA ILE A 352 14.26 -13.75 -5.10
C ILE A 352 12.87 -13.70 -4.45
N ILE A 353 12.57 -12.59 -3.76
CA ILE A 353 11.31 -12.37 -3.04
C ILE A 353 10.78 -10.96 -3.40
N PRO A 354 10.17 -10.76 -4.59
CA PRO A 354 9.75 -9.43 -5.06
C PRO A 354 8.76 -8.68 -4.16
N MET A 355 8.09 -9.40 -3.27
CA MET A 355 7.11 -8.87 -2.34
C MET A 355 7.71 -8.30 -1.05
N VAL A 356 9.00 -8.54 -0.79
CA VAL A 356 9.63 -8.09 0.46
C VAL A 356 10.03 -6.62 0.36
N ARG A 357 9.72 -5.85 1.42
CA ARG A 357 10.19 -4.47 1.55
C ARG A 357 11.68 -4.46 1.85
N THR A 358 12.38 -3.51 1.25
CA THR A 358 13.84 -3.37 1.36
C THR A 358 14.22 -1.97 1.86
N ALA A 359 15.20 -1.93 2.77
CA ALA A 359 15.78 -0.71 3.32
C ALA A 359 17.31 -0.75 3.19
N LEU A 360 17.88 0.19 2.44
CA LEU A 360 19.34 0.31 2.30
C LEU A 360 19.91 1.09 3.49
N ASP A 361 20.83 0.49 4.22
CA ASP A 361 21.50 1.10 5.36
C ASP A 361 22.83 1.75 4.97
N LEU A 362 22.83 3.08 4.85
CA LEU A 362 24.01 3.91 4.60
C LEU A 362 24.46 4.65 5.86
N SER A 363 23.95 4.29 7.05
CA SER A 363 24.18 5.03 8.29
C SER A 363 25.64 5.12 8.75
N ARG A 364 26.51 4.24 8.24
CA ARG A 364 27.94 4.20 8.54
C ARG A 364 28.83 4.74 7.42
N GLU A 365 28.23 5.17 6.31
CA GLU A 365 28.95 5.75 5.19
C GLU A 365 29.36 7.20 5.52
N ASN A 366 30.48 7.66 4.96
CA ASN A 366 30.95 9.03 5.14
C ASN A 366 30.27 10.00 4.16
N LEU A 367 28.94 10.11 4.24
CA LEU A 367 28.12 10.99 3.41
C LEU A 367 27.84 12.30 4.14
N GLN A 368 27.81 13.43 3.43
CA GLN A 368 27.62 14.77 3.99
C GLN A 368 26.45 15.49 3.32
N ASP A 369 26.08 16.68 3.84
CA ASP A 369 25.05 17.56 3.29
C ASP A 369 25.50 18.28 2.00
N ARG A 370 26.01 17.52 1.01
CA ARG A 370 26.49 18.04 -0.29
C ARG A 370 25.77 17.33 -1.42
N HIS A 371 25.47 18.07 -2.49
CA HIS A 371 24.65 17.59 -3.61
C HIS A 371 25.10 16.22 -4.16
N GLN A 372 26.40 16.03 -4.40
CA GLN A 372 26.95 14.76 -4.91
C GLN A 372 26.62 13.56 -4.00
N ASP A 373 26.73 13.73 -2.68
CA ASP A 373 26.46 12.67 -1.71
C ASP A 373 24.95 12.34 -1.68
N LEU A 374 24.09 13.36 -1.83
CA LEU A 374 22.63 13.17 -1.89
C LEU A 374 22.19 12.44 -3.17
N VAL A 375 22.83 12.75 -4.30
CA VAL A 375 22.60 12.05 -5.57
C VAL A 375 23.05 10.60 -5.46
N GLU A 376 24.19 10.34 -4.82
CA GLU A 376 24.70 8.99 -4.60
C GLU A 376 23.76 8.15 -3.72
N ILE A 377 23.18 8.75 -2.68
CA ILE A 377 22.15 8.11 -1.83
C ILE A 377 20.96 7.65 -2.68
N ILE A 378 20.42 8.52 -3.53
CA ILE A 378 19.28 8.20 -4.40
C ILE A 378 19.68 7.08 -5.36
N ARG A 379 20.82 7.22 -6.05
CA ARG A 379 21.33 6.26 -7.03
C ARG A 379 21.49 4.86 -6.44
N ARG A 380 22.21 4.73 -5.32
CA ARG A 380 22.44 3.44 -4.64
C ARG A 380 21.14 2.81 -4.16
N SER A 381 20.26 3.62 -3.56
CA SER A 381 18.97 3.12 -3.07
C SER A 381 18.10 2.54 -4.18
N ASN A 382 18.04 3.20 -5.34
CA ASN A 382 17.29 2.70 -6.49
C ASN A 382 17.90 1.40 -7.06
N GLN A 383 19.22 1.33 -7.20
CA GLN A 383 19.91 0.13 -7.69
C GLN A 383 19.80 -1.07 -6.74
N ALA A 384 19.75 -0.82 -5.44
CA ALA A 384 19.52 -1.82 -4.39
C ALA A 384 18.05 -2.27 -4.30
N TYR A 385 17.17 -1.75 -5.17
CA TYR A 385 15.74 -1.97 -5.11
C TYR A 385 15.10 -1.55 -3.78
N ALA A 386 15.63 -0.50 -3.14
CA ALA A 386 15.12 0.02 -1.87
C ALA A 386 14.34 1.33 -2.08
N ARG A 387 13.16 1.44 -1.46
CA ARG A 387 12.42 2.70 -1.31
C ARG A 387 12.70 3.40 0.02
N ILE A 388 13.25 2.66 0.98
CA ILE A 388 13.67 3.15 2.28
C ILE A 388 15.19 3.26 2.30
N VAL A 389 15.71 4.39 2.75
CA VAL A 389 17.15 4.56 2.97
C VAL A 389 17.42 5.05 4.38
N VAL A 390 18.36 4.42 5.07
CA VAL A 390 18.86 4.87 6.37
C VAL A 390 20.09 5.74 6.13
N VAL A 391 19.99 7.03 6.41
CA VAL A 391 21.08 7.99 6.22
C VAL A 391 21.93 8.15 7.49
N PRO A 392 23.21 8.53 7.37
CA PRO A 392 24.07 8.78 8.52
C PRO A 392 23.66 10.05 9.28
N GLN A 393 23.98 10.11 10.57
CA GLN A 393 23.72 11.28 11.43
C GLN A 393 24.48 12.55 11.01
N SER A 394 25.45 12.44 10.09
CA SER A 394 26.13 13.58 9.49
C SER A 394 25.20 14.42 8.62
N LEU A 395 24.16 13.83 8.03
CA LEU A 395 23.11 14.56 7.32
C LEU A 395 22.18 15.20 8.35
N ARG A 396 22.43 16.47 8.66
CA ARG A 396 21.73 17.20 9.74
C ARG A 396 20.73 18.21 9.23
N GLU A 397 20.78 18.51 7.94
CA GLU A 397 20.00 19.59 7.36
C GLU A 397 18.65 19.10 6.83
N LYS A 398 17.57 19.79 7.22
CA LYS A 398 16.21 19.56 6.72
C LYS A 398 16.15 19.62 5.19
N ALA A 399 16.96 20.48 4.58
CA ALA A 399 17.05 20.61 3.12
C ALA A 399 17.56 19.35 2.42
N SER A 400 18.54 18.65 3.03
CA SER A 400 19.10 17.40 2.49
C SER A 400 18.08 16.26 2.56
N ILE A 401 17.38 16.13 3.69
CA ILE A 401 16.31 15.14 3.86
C ILE A 401 15.18 15.41 2.85
N SER A 402 14.76 16.67 2.73
CA SER A 402 13.77 17.10 1.75
C SER A 402 14.21 16.83 0.30
N PHE A 403 15.51 16.98 -0.01
CA PHE A 403 16.05 16.65 -1.33
C PHE A 403 15.90 15.18 -1.70
N ILE A 404 16.17 14.28 -0.76
CA ILE A 404 15.98 12.84 -1.00
C ILE A 404 14.48 12.51 -1.10
N GLN A 405 13.64 13.09 -0.23
CA GLN A 405 12.20 12.80 -0.20
C GLN A 405 11.46 13.21 -1.48
N ARG A 406 11.78 14.35 -2.10
CA ARG A 406 11.15 14.77 -3.37
C ARG A 406 11.48 13.86 -4.54
N HIS A 407 12.48 12.99 -4.40
CA HIS A 407 12.82 11.93 -5.35
C HIS A 407 12.07 10.61 -5.06
N LEU A 408 10.85 10.70 -4.50
CA LEU A 408 9.98 9.56 -4.22
C LEU A 408 10.53 8.56 -3.17
N MET A 409 11.47 8.99 -2.32
CA MET A 409 12.14 8.14 -1.34
C MET A 409 11.63 8.35 0.09
N THR A 410 11.70 7.29 0.90
CA THR A 410 11.47 7.31 2.34
C THR A 410 12.80 7.35 3.09
N VAL A 411 12.98 8.34 3.97
CA VAL A 411 14.26 8.56 4.65
C VAL A 411 14.16 8.20 6.13
N TRP A 412 15.00 7.29 6.56
CA TRP A 412 15.21 6.93 7.97
C TRP A 412 16.57 7.41 8.44
N VAL A 413 16.75 7.55 9.75
CA VAL A 413 18.05 7.86 10.36
C VAL A 413 18.32 6.89 11.51
N ASP A 414 19.54 6.38 11.60
CA ASP A 414 20.03 5.68 12.79
C ASP A 414 20.62 6.69 13.76
N THR A 415 20.12 6.72 15.01
CA THR A 415 20.53 7.72 15.97
C THR A 415 20.78 7.22 17.39
N SER A 416 21.81 7.81 18.00
CA SER A 416 22.17 7.70 19.41
C SER A 416 21.58 8.82 20.28
N ALA A 417 20.69 9.68 19.76
CA ALA A 417 20.09 10.76 20.52
C ALA A 417 19.35 10.22 21.76
N VAL A 418 19.71 10.75 22.94
CA VAL A 418 19.11 10.38 24.24
C VAL A 418 18.42 11.57 24.90
N GLU A 419 18.93 12.78 24.72
CA GLU A 419 18.40 13.99 25.33
C GLU A 419 17.25 14.59 24.52
N ALA A 420 16.31 15.25 25.20
CA ALA A 420 15.10 15.82 24.59
C ALA A 420 15.40 16.74 23.40
N GLN A 421 16.41 17.60 23.51
CA GLN A 421 16.82 18.51 22.45
C GLN A 421 17.45 17.80 21.24
N ASP A 422 18.17 16.70 21.43
CA ASP A 422 18.78 15.97 20.31
C ASP A 422 17.72 15.15 19.57
N VAL A 423 16.78 14.57 20.31
CA VAL A 423 15.58 13.93 19.77
C VAL A 423 14.74 14.91 18.96
N ALA A 424 14.43 16.08 19.52
CA ALA A 424 13.67 17.11 18.82
C ALA A 424 14.41 17.62 17.58
N ARG A 425 15.74 17.71 17.63
CA ARG A 425 16.58 18.06 16.46
C ARG A 425 16.46 17.04 15.35
N VAL A 426 16.51 15.74 15.67
CA VAL A 426 16.28 14.66 14.69
C VAL A 426 14.88 14.76 14.09
N LEU A 427 13.84 14.90 14.93
CA LEU A 427 12.45 14.95 14.47
C LEU A 427 12.18 16.14 13.52
N THR A 428 12.73 17.31 13.84
CA THR A 428 12.55 18.54 13.06
C THR A 428 13.33 18.58 11.74
N THR A 429 14.17 17.58 11.46
CA THR A 429 14.73 17.38 10.10
C THR A 429 13.70 16.86 9.10
N GLY A 430 12.58 16.29 9.57
CA GLY A 430 11.51 15.76 8.72
C GLY A 430 11.72 14.33 8.22
N VAL A 431 12.61 13.54 8.83
CA VAL A 431 12.80 12.10 8.53
C VAL A 431 11.51 11.28 8.69
N ASN A 432 11.27 10.30 7.82
CA ASN A 432 10.10 9.42 7.85
C ASN A 432 10.20 8.32 8.93
N GLY A 433 11.40 8.02 9.41
CA GLY A 433 11.61 7.02 10.45
C GLY A 433 12.91 7.22 11.23
N VAL A 434 12.95 6.70 12.44
CA VAL A 434 14.09 6.81 13.35
C VAL A 434 14.40 5.46 13.96
N ILE A 435 15.61 4.97 13.70
CA ILE A 435 16.17 3.79 14.36
C ILE A 435 16.86 4.25 15.65
N THR A 436 16.43 3.72 16.79
CA THR A 436 16.91 4.20 18.10
C THR A 436 16.85 3.11 19.17
N THR A 437 17.59 3.31 20.27
CA THR A 437 17.39 2.56 21.52
C THR A 437 16.45 3.28 22.49
N GLN A 438 16.02 4.51 22.19
CA GLN A 438 15.30 5.43 23.08
C GLN A 438 13.86 5.73 22.60
N SER A 439 13.11 4.70 22.20
CA SER A 439 11.76 4.89 21.64
C SER A 439 10.80 5.63 22.58
N THR A 440 10.94 5.46 23.90
CA THR A 440 10.15 6.16 24.92
C THR A 440 10.39 7.68 24.92
N VAL A 441 11.64 8.12 24.73
CA VAL A 441 11.99 9.54 24.64
C VAL A 441 11.42 10.14 23.36
N PHE A 442 11.60 9.47 22.21
CA PHE A 442 11.00 9.90 20.95
C PHE A 442 9.47 10.02 21.02
N SER A 443 8.81 9.02 21.61
CA SER A 443 7.37 9.04 21.85
C SER A 443 6.95 10.21 22.75
N SER A 444 7.70 10.50 23.82
CA SER A 444 7.45 11.62 24.72
C SER A 444 7.57 12.98 24.02
N ILE A 445 8.58 13.16 23.17
CA ILE A 445 8.75 14.42 22.42
C ILE A 445 7.66 14.56 21.34
N LEU A 446 7.31 13.48 20.63
CA LEU A 446 6.21 13.50 19.65
C LEU A 446 4.87 13.92 20.27
N LYS A 447 4.62 13.59 21.55
CA LYS A 447 3.42 13.98 22.29
C LYS A 447 3.36 15.47 22.65
N GLN A 448 4.50 16.17 22.64
CA GLN A 448 4.56 17.60 22.99
C GLN A 448 4.18 18.51 21.82
N PHE A 449 4.21 18.00 20.59
CA PHE A 449 3.79 18.77 19.43
C PHE A 449 2.27 18.98 19.42
N PRO A 450 1.78 20.17 19.07
CA PRO A 450 0.35 20.46 19.01
C PRO A 450 -0.31 19.85 17.76
N LYS A 451 -1.65 19.89 17.73
CA LYS A 451 -2.48 19.44 16.61
C LYS A 451 -2.02 20.04 15.27
N ASN A 452 -2.07 19.20 14.23
CA ASN A 452 -1.73 19.54 12.85
C ASN A 452 -0.27 19.99 12.69
N THR A 453 0.65 19.38 13.45
CA THR A 453 2.08 19.64 13.27
C THR A 453 2.61 18.91 12.03
N LEU A 454 3.29 19.64 11.16
CA LEU A 454 4.04 19.13 10.03
C LEU A 454 5.54 19.14 10.35
N LEU A 455 6.14 17.96 10.54
CA LEU A 455 7.61 17.82 10.64
C LEU A 455 8.29 17.86 9.27
N ARG A 456 7.52 17.61 8.21
CA ARG A 456 7.92 17.62 6.81
C ARG A 456 6.81 18.27 5.99
N LYS A 457 7.17 19.04 4.97
CA LYS A 457 6.16 19.67 4.09
C LYS A 457 5.74 18.68 2.99
N PRO A 458 4.44 18.60 2.66
CA PRO A 458 3.99 18.03 1.39
C PRO A 458 4.61 18.80 0.22
N PHE A 459 5.07 18.08 -0.81
CA PHE A 459 5.59 18.70 -2.02
C PHE A 459 4.45 19.13 -2.96
N ILE A 460 4.60 20.32 -3.55
CA ILE A 460 3.67 20.81 -4.58
C ILE A 460 4.18 20.41 -5.95
N ILE A 461 3.34 19.69 -6.69
CA ILE A 461 3.64 19.21 -8.04
C ILE A 461 2.76 19.99 -9.02
N GLY A 462 3.40 20.80 -9.87
CA GLY A 462 2.71 21.50 -10.95
C GLY A 462 2.34 20.52 -12.07
N HIS A 463 1.09 20.09 -12.11
CA HIS A 463 0.56 19.15 -13.11
C HIS A 463 0.62 19.78 -14.50
N ARG A 464 1.45 19.26 -15.40
CA ARG A 464 1.69 19.84 -16.72
C ARG A 464 2.15 21.31 -16.65
N GLY A 465 2.82 21.67 -15.56
CA GLY A 465 3.08 23.05 -15.13
C GLY A 465 1.93 23.67 -14.32
N VAL A 466 1.27 24.70 -14.83
CA VAL A 466 0.15 25.41 -14.19
C VAL A 466 -1.02 25.66 -15.16
N PRO A 467 -1.74 24.62 -15.60
CA PRO A 467 -2.77 24.74 -16.63
C PRO A 467 -3.96 25.65 -16.26
N SER A 468 -4.08 26.07 -15.00
CA SER A 468 -5.03 27.11 -14.60
C SER A 468 -4.63 28.53 -15.03
N LEU A 469 -3.35 28.77 -15.39
CA LEU A 469 -2.81 30.08 -15.78
C LEU A 469 -2.11 30.07 -17.15
N GLU A 470 -1.54 28.94 -17.55
CA GLU A 470 -0.80 28.74 -18.81
C GLU A 470 -1.38 27.57 -19.63
N ASP A 471 -0.97 27.42 -20.89
CA ASP A 471 -1.32 26.24 -21.68
C ASP A 471 -0.54 25.01 -21.17
N GLU A 472 -1.23 23.90 -20.92
CA GLU A 472 -0.64 22.68 -20.35
C GLU A 472 0.55 22.14 -21.16
N ASN A 473 1.54 21.53 -20.48
CA ASN A 473 2.68 20.85 -21.12
C ASN A 473 3.52 21.76 -22.05
N THR A 474 3.53 23.07 -21.77
CA THR A 474 4.39 24.05 -22.43
C THR A 474 5.56 24.44 -21.53
N LEU A 475 6.64 24.93 -22.13
CA LEU A 475 7.81 25.39 -21.37
C LEU A 475 7.46 26.62 -20.50
N GLU A 476 6.55 27.46 -20.97
CA GLU A 476 6.01 28.62 -20.26
C GLU A 476 5.23 28.19 -19.01
N SER A 477 4.40 27.15 -19.12
CA SER A 477 3.70 26.55 -17.99
C SER A 477 4.66 25.99 -16.94
N ALA A 478 5.73 25.31 -17.36
CA ALA A 478 6.77 24.83 -16.46
C ALA A 478 7.54 25.98 -15.78
N LYS A 479 7.92 27.02 -16.53
CA LYS A 479 8.56 28.23 -15.99
C LYS A 479 7.71 28.91 -14.93
N HIS A 480 6.42 29.04 -15.20
CA HIS A 480 5.48 29.66 -14.28
C HIS A 480 5.29 28.80 -13.01
N ALA A 481 5.21 27.47 -13.14
CA ALA A 481 5.19 26.56 -11.99
C ALA A 481 6.41 26.75 -11.06
N VAL A 482 7.62 26.79 -11.64
CA VAL A 482 8.87 27.03 -10.90
C VAL A 482 8.85 28.40 -10.22
N ALA A 483 8.41 29.45 -10.91
CA ALA A 483 8.30 30.80 -10.35
C ALA A 483 7.31 30.89 -9.19
N LEU A 484 6.28 30.04 -9.16
CA LEU A 484 5.31 29.91 -8.07
C LEU A 484 5.79 29.01 -6.92
N GLY A 485 7.00 28.48 -7.02
CA GLY A 485 7.63 27.66 -5.99
C GLY A 485 7.29 26.18 -6.07
N ALA A 486 6.84 25.64 -7.21
CA ALA A 486 6.63 24.20 -7.33
C ALA A 486 7.92 23.42 -6.99
N ASP A 487 7.79 22.39 -6.15
CA ASP A 487 8.93 21.51 -5.80
C ASP A 487 9.25 20.54 -6.93
N ILE A 488 8.19 20.17 -7.66
CA ILE A 488 8.21 19.24 -8.77
C ILE A 488 7.36 19.85 -9.89
N VAL A 489 7.85 19.77 -11.12
CA VAL A 489 7.02 19.99 -12.31
C VAL A 489 6.72 18.62 -12.90
N GLU A 490 5.47 18.35 -13.20
CA GLU A 490 5.06 17.13 -13.87
C GLU A 490 4.84 17.40 -15.36
N ASN A 491 5.20 16.44 -16.21
CA ASN A 491 4.92 16.48 -17.64
C ASN A 491 4.64 15.08 -18.22
N ASP A 492 4.01 15.07 -19.38
CA ASP A 492 3.65 13.85 -20.10
C ASP A 492 4.47 13.71 -21.38
N ILE A 493 4.96 12.51 -21.71
CA ILE A 493 5.79 12.30 -22.91
C ILE A 493 5.27 11.22 -23.87
N TYR A 494 5.48 11.48 -25.17
CA TYR A 494 5.35 10.53 -26.26
C TYR A 494 6.59 10.53 -27.15
N LEU A 495 6.71 9.51 -27.99
CA LEU A 495 7.65 9.47 -29.09
C LEU A 495 6.98 9.95 -30.39
N THR A 496 7.68 10.75 -31.15
CA THR A 496 7.36 11.03 -32.55
C THR A 496 7.70 9.84 -33.44
N LYS A 497 7.22 9.85 -34.69
CA LYS A 497 7.50 8.83 -35.70
C LYS A 497 9.00 8.62 -35.91
N ASP A 498 9.77 9.70 -35.93
CA ASP A 498 11.24 9.73 -36.03
C ASP A 498 11.95 9.64 -34.66
N GLN A 499 11.25 9.16 -33.62
CA GLN A 499 11.79 8.72 -32.33
C GLN A 499 12.37 9.84 -31.44
N HIS A 500 11.84 11.06 -31.54
CA HIS A 500 12.13 12.15 -30.61
C HIS A 500 11.09 12.23 -29.49
N LEU A 501 11.53 12.55 -28.27
CA LEU A 501 10.67 12.74 -27.09
C LEU A 501 10.04 14.12 -27.09
N VAL A 502 8.72 14.15 -27.10
CA VAL A 502 7.91 15.38 -27.12
C VAL A 502 6.93 15.40 -25.96
N VAL A 503 6.66 16.59 -25.43
CA VAL A 503 5.83 16.75 -24.23
C VAL A 503 4.38 17.00 -24.63
N MET A 504 3.50 16.04 -24.32
CA MET A 504 2.06 16.11 -24.62
C MET A 504 1.31 15.06 -23.80
N HIS A 505 0.12 15.43 -23.29
CA HIS A 505 -0.70 14.51 -22.49
C HIS A 505 -1.44 13.47 -23.32
N ASP A 506 -2.11 13.93 -24.38
CA ASP A 506 -2.97 13.08 -25.22
C ASP A 506 -2.13 12.39 -26.32
N ALA A 507 -2.58 11.23 -26.78
CA ALA A 507 -1.97 10.56 -27.94
C ALA A 507 -2.22 11.32 -29.26
N THR A 508 -3.16 12.27 -29.25
CA THR A 508 -3.53 13.13 -30.37
C THR A 508 -3.34 14.60 -30.02
N VAL A 509 -3.01 15.43 -31.01
CA VAL A 509 -2.74 16.87 -30.81
C VAL A 509 -4.02 17.72 -30.71
N ASP A 510 -5.17 17.12 -30.98
CA ASP A 510 -6.45 17.76 -31.29
C ASP A 510 -7.01 18.64 -30.16
N ARG A 511 -6.90 18.19 -28.90
CA ARG A 511 -7.50 18.89 -27.75
C ARG A 511 -6.78 20.20 -27.44
N THR A 512 -5.45 20.18 -27.46
CA THR A 512 -4.60 21.27 -26.96
C THR A 512 -3.96 22.11 -28.06
N THR A 513 -4.11 21.72 -29.33
CA THR A 513 -3.60 22.48 -30.48
C THR A 513 -4.73 22.83 -31.47
N ARG A 514 -4.38 23.50 -32.57
CA ARG A 514 -5.30 23.76 -33.69
C ARG A 514 -5.18 22.76 -34.84
N SER A 515 -4.30 21.76 -34.70
CA SER A 515 -4.12 20.70 -35.69
C SER A 515 -4.81 19.42 -35.25
N THR A 516 -4.80 18.40 -36.10
CA THR A 516 -5.32 17.07 -35.77
C THR A 516 -4.30 15.99 -36.09
N GLY A 517 -4.41 14.84 -35.43
CA GLY A 517 -3.61 13.64 -35.72
C GLY A 517 -2.86 13.10 -34.51
N LYS A 518 -2.31 11.89 -34.67
CA LYS A 518 -1.58 11.21 -33.60
C LYS A 518 -0.13 11.67 -33.52
N ILE A 519 0.35 11.93 -32.31
CA ILE A 519 1.72 12.40 -32.07
C ILE A 519 2.76 11.39 -32.58
N GLU A 520 2.49 10.09 -32.43
CA GLU A 520 3.41 9.02 -32.87
C GLU A 520 3.41 8.79 -34.40
N GLU A 521 2.50 9.45 -35.14
CA GLU A 521 2.47 9.43 -36.60
C GLU A 521 3.13 10.67 -37.22
N MET A 522 3.49 11.66 -36.39
CA MET A 522 4.15 12.91 -36.80
C MET A 522 5.67 12.82 -36.60
N ASN A 523 6.44 13.39 -37.51
CA ASN A 523 7.87 13.64 -37.30
C ASN A 523 8.08 14.89 -36.42
N LEU A 524 9.24 15.02 -35.77
CA LEU A 524 9.54 16.17 -34.89
C LEU A 524 9.35 17.52 -35.59
N ALA A 525 9.75 17.64 -36.86
CA ALA A 525 9.57 18.88 -37.62
C ALA A 525 8.09 19.30 -37.75
N GLN A 526 7.16 18.34 -37.82
CA GLN A 526 5.72 18.62 -37.84
C GLN A 526 5.23 19.03 -36.44
N VAL A 527 5.70 18.35 -35.39
CA VAL A 527 5.36 18.70 -34.00
C VAL A 527 5.83 20.11 -33.65
N GLN A 528 7.01 20.52 -34.11
CA GLN A 528 7.56 21.86 -33.85
C GLN A 528 6.82 22.99 -34.59
N GLN A 529 5.97 22.68 -35.56
CA GLN A 529 5.06 23.64 -36.20
C GLN A 529 3.75 23.81 -35.44
N LEU A 530 3.44 22.89 -34.51
CA LEU A 530 2.22 22.97 -33.71
C LEU A 530 2.29 24.13 -32.72
N GLN A 531 1.13 24.71 -32.49
CA GLN A 531 0.91 25.76 -31.52
C GLN A 531 -0.21 25.38 -30.57
N SER A 532 -0.01 25.67 -29.29
CA SER A 532 -1.05 25.53 -28.27
C SER A 532 -2.24 26.41 -28.58
N LYS A 533 -3.44 25.95 -28.22
CA LYS A 533 -4.69 26.52 -28.72
C LYS A 533 -4.95 27.96 -28.26
N HIS A 534 -4.59 28.30 -27.02
CA HIS A 534 -4.95 29.59 -26.41
C HIS A 534 -3.82 30.62 -26.53
N LYS A 535 -2.59 30.25 -26.17
CA LYS A 535 -1.45 31.18 -26.13
C LYS A 535 -0.46 31.01 -27.28
N ALA A 536 -0.71 30.07 -28.20
CA ALA A 536 0.10 29.81 -29.38
C ALA A 536 1.58 29.49 -29.09
N TYR A 537 1.85 28.87 -27.94
CA TYR A 537 3.18 28.38 -27.58
C TYR A 537 3.53 27.13 -28.39
N LYS A 538 4.83 26.91 -28.61
CA LYS A 538 5.30 25.69 -29.28
C LYS A 538 5.15 24.47 -28.37
N ILE A 539 4.92 23.32 -28.98
CA ILE A 539 5.00 22.03 -28.28
C ILE A 539 6.47 21.69 -28.02
N PRO A 540 6.90 21.56 -26.76
CA PRO A 540 8.30 21.40 -26.43
C PRO A 540 8.78 19.95 -26.54
N THR A 541 10.09 19.78 -26.75
CA THR A 541 10.76 18.50 -26.57
C THR A 541 11.16 18.28 -25.11
N LEU A 542 11.43 17.04 -24.71
CA LEU A 542 11.94 16.77 -23.38
C LEU A 542 13.30 17.46 -23.11
N ALA A 543 14.17 17.51 -24.12
CA ALA A 543 15.43 18.25 -24.07
C ALA A 543 15.28 19.74 -23.72
N GLU A 544 14.21 20.41 -24.17
CA GLU A 544 13.96 21.82 -23.84
C GLU A 544 13.58 21.99 -22.36
N TYR A 545 12.80 21.04 -21.81
CA TYR A 545 12.55 20.96 -20.37
C TYR A 545 13.84 20.76 -19.59
N PHE A 546 14.71 19.84 -20.02
CA PHE A 546 16.00 19.58 -19.37
C PHE A 546 16.90 20.82 -19.36
N ASN A 547 17.03 21.52 -20.49
CA ASN A 547 17.82 22.75 -20.57
C ASN A 547 17.33 23.83 -19.60
N PHE A 548 16.01 23.96 -19.43
CA PHE A 548 15.42 24.88 -18.47
C PHE A 548 15.67 24.45 -17.02
N LEU A 549 15.36 23.19 -16.67
CA LEU A 549 15.42 22.71 -15.29
C LEU A 549 16.83 22.58 -14.71
N LYS A 550 17.87 22.47 -15.56
CA LYS A 550 19.26 22.59 -15.12
C LYS A 550 19.58 23.90 -14.40
N GLN A 551 18.84 24.96 -14.74
CA GLN A 551 18.98 26.27 -14.10
C GLN A 551 18.30 26.30 -12.72
N HIS A 552 17.58 25.23 -12.36
CA HIS A 552 16.78 25.09 -11.15
C HIS A 552 17.08 23.75 -10.44
N PRO A 553 18.30 23.55 -9.89
CA PRO A 553 18.77 22.26 -9.31
C PRO A 553 17.92 21.72 -8.15
N ASN A 554 17.04 22.53 -7.58
CA ASN A 554 16.15 22.16 -6.48
C ASN A 554 14.74 21.74 -6.94
N VAL A 555 14.45 21.80 -8.24
CA VAL A 555 13.19 21.35 -8.82
C VAL A 555 13.41 20.00 -9.50
N VAL A 556 12.46 19.08 -9.29
CA VAL A 556 12.45 17.76 -9.93
C VAL A 556 11.45 17.76 -11.08
N LEU A 557 11.79 17.10 -12.19
CA LEU A 557 10.85 16.77 -13.25
C LEU A 557 10.25 15.37 -13.00
N MET A 558 8.93 15.30 -12.91
CA MET A 558 8.18 14.05 -12.86
C MET A 558 7.64 13.76 -14.25
N ILE A 559 8.17 12.73 -14.89
CA ILE A 559 7.88 12.39 -16.29
C ILE A 559 6.89 11.23 -16.34
N GLU A 560 5.66 11.48 -16.79
CA GLU A 560 4.69 10.43 -17.10
C GLU A 560 5.00 9.80 -18.46
N MET A 561 5.36 8.51 -18.44
CA MET A 561 5.51 7.67 -19.63
C MET A 561 4.11 7.23 -20.11
N LYS A 562 3.52 7.99 -21.04
CA LYS A 562 2.18 7.74 -21.58
C LYS A 562 2.12 6.59 -22.58
N SER A 563 3.06 6.56 -23.52
CA SER A 563 3.03 5.63 -24.64
C SER A 563 3.34 4.20 -24.19
N ALA A 564 2.68 3.23 -24.81
CA ALA A 564 3.01 1.80 -24.69
C ALA A 564 4.20 1.39 -25.59
N ASN A 565 4.75 2.30 -26.40
CA ASN A 565 5.88 2.03 -27.27
C ASN A 565 7.11 1.60 -26.45
N PRO A 566 7.65 0.38 -26.65
CA PRO A 566 8.76 -0.14 -25.86
C PRO A 566 10.08 0.65 -26.03
N ALA A 567 10.23 1.43 -27.11
CA ALA A 567 11.42 2.26 -27.36
C ALA A 567 11.49 3.50 -26.44
N LEU A 568 10.37 3.93 -25.85
CA LEU A 568 10.28 5.16 -25.07
C LEU A 568 11.28 5.21 -23.93
N VAL A 569 11.40 4.12 -23.15
CA VAL A 569 12.28 4.06 -21.98
C VAL A 569 13.76 4.18 -22.37
N ALA A 570 14.17 3.47 -23.42
CA ALA A 570 15.55 3.51 -23.91
C ALA A 570 15.91 4.92 -24.44
N LYS A 571 15.00 5.54 -25.21
CA LYS A 571 15.20 6.91 -25.69
C LYS A 571 15.26 7.92 -24.54
N MET A 572 14.41 7.75 -23.54
CA MET A 572 14.42 8.60 -22.36
C MET A 572 15.71 8.44 -21.56
N GLN A 573 16.22 7.23 -21.41
CA GLN A 573 17.52 6.99 -20.78
C GLN A 573 18.65 7.71 -21.52
N ASP A 574 18.72 7.57 -22.84
CA ASP A 574 19.74 8.23 -23.67
C ASP A 574 19.69 9.75 -23.50
N GLU A 575 18.48 10.33 -23.48
CA GLU A 575 18.29 11.76 -23.32
C GLU A 575 18.63 12.24 -21.89
N ILE A 576 18.20 11.52 -20.85
CA ILE A 576 18.56 11.81 -19.45
C ILE A 576 20.09 11.85 -19.30
N LYS A 577 20.81 10.84 -19.82
CA LYS A 577 22.28 10.78 -19.75
C LYS A 577 22.95 11.88 -20.56
N LYS A 578 22.48 12.12 -21.79
CA LYS A 578 22.99 13.19 -22.66
C LYS A 578 22.89 14.55 -21.98
N TYR A 579 21.79 14.79 -21.25
CA TYR A 579 21.57 16.02 -20.51
C TYR A 579 21.97 15.93 -19.05
N GLN A 580 22.56 14.85 -18.53
CA GLN A 580 22.99 14.74 -17.12
C GLN A 580 21.86 15.08 -16.11
N MET A 581 20.66 14.54 -16.35
CA MET A 581 19.47 14.86 -15.56
C MET A 581 19.12 13.80 -14.51
N GLU A 582 19.97 12.81 -14.30
CA GLU A 582 19.72 11.65 -13.43
C GLU A 582 19.33 12.06 -11.99
N SER A 583 19.86 13.18 -11.51
CA SER A 583 19.63 13.72 -10.17
C SER A 583 18.43 14.67 -10.05
N GLN A 584 17.68 14.88 -11.12
CA GLN A 584 16.56 15.82 -11.17
C GLN A 584 15.30 15.24 -11.82
N VAL A 585 15.28 13.95 -12.14
CA VAL A 585 14.14 13.30 -12.79
C VAL A 585 13.61 12.15 -11.96
N VAL A 586 12.28 12.00 -11.99
CA VAL A 586 11.57 10.80 -11.54
C VAL A 586 10.57 10.41 -12.62
N THR A 587 10.20 9.14 -12.67
CA THR A 587 9.30 8.63 -13.72
C THR A 587 8.01 8.08 -13.15
N THR A 588 6.92 8.19 -13.91
CA THR A 588 5.62 7.62 -13.56
C THR A 588 4.95 7.01 -14.78
N SER A 589 4.02 6.08 -14.56
CA SER A 589 3.20 5.54 -15.64
C SER A 589 2.02 4.74 -15.08
N PHE A 590 0.89 4.76 -15.81
CA PHE A 590 -0.18 3.75 -15.66
C PHE A 590 0.18 2.43 -16.35
N ASN A 591 1.12 2.46 -17.30
CA ASN A 591 1.56 1.29 -18.03
C ASN A 591 2.65 0.56 -17.24
N THR A 592 2.25 -0.56 -16.63
CA THR A 592 3.16 -1.39 -15.81
C THR A 592 4.33 -1.95 -16.59
N ASP A 593 4.19 -2.17 -17.90
CA ASP A 593 5.32 -2.64 -18.72
C ASP A 593 6.39 -1.56 -18.84
N GLN A 594 6.02 -0.28 -18.91
CA GLN A 594 6.99 0.81 -18.88
C GLN A 594 7.65 0.96 -17.52
N ILE A 595 6.91 0.74 -16.44
CA ILE A 595 7.46 0.70 -15.08
C ILE A 595 8.49 -0.44 -14.92
N VAL A 596 8.26 -1.60 -15.53
CA VAL A 596 9.19 -2.74 -15.54
C VAL A 596 10.41 -2.47 -16.44
N ARG A 597 10.21 -1.89 -17.63
CA ARG A 597 11.33 -1.46 -18.49
C ARG A 597 12.20 -0.42 -17.78
N ALA A 598 11.60 0.58 -17.14
CA ALA A 598 12.34 1.58 -16.36
C ALA A 598 13.12 0.95 -15.21
N GLN A 599 12.53 -0.01 -14.50
CA GLN A 599 13.21 -0.75 -13.43
C GLN A 599 14.48 -1.49 -13.87
N THR A 600 14.51 -1.95 -15.13
CA THR A 600 15.60 -2.78 -15.66
C THR A 600 16.61 -1.97 -16.46
N GLN A 601 16.17 -0.88 -17.12
CA GLN A 601 17.01 -0.07 -17.99
C GLN A 601 17.54 1.19 -17.28
N MET A 602 16.76 1.82 -16.40
CA MET A 602 17.09 3.07 -15.68
C MET A 602 17.13 2.84 -14.18
N THR A 603 17.94 1.87 -13.73
CA THR A 603 17.98 1.37 -12.35
C THR A 603 18.27 2.43 -11.28
N GLU A 604 18.87 3.56 -11.67
CA GLU A 604 19.22 4.69 -10.81
C GLU A 604 18.07 5.69 -10.63
N ILE A 605 17.06 5.67 -11.50
CA ILE A 605 16.01 6.68 -11.54
C ILE A 605 14.80 6.25 -10.68
N PRO A 606 14.34 7.11 -9.75
CA PRO A 606 13.12 6.84 -9.00
C PRO A 606 11.88 6.75 -9.87
N ARG A 607 10.91 5.95 -9.40
CA ARG A 607 9.71 5.60 -10.16
C ARG A 607 8.49 5.50 -9.27
N GLY A 608 7.35 5.92 -9.81
CA GLY A 608 6.04 5.86 -9.17
C GLY A 608 5.03 5.10 -10.03
N LEU A 609 4.20 4.28 -9.37
CA LEU A 609 3.10 3.58 -10.00
C LEU A 609 1.85 4.46 -10.01
N LEU A 610 1.38 4.89 -11.18
CA LEU A 610 0.10 5.57 -11.30
C LEU A 610 -1.04 4.54 -11.28
N VAL A 611 -2.06 4.82 -10.48
CA VAL A 611 -3.25 3.96 -10.37
C VAL A 611 -4.52 4.77 -10.50
N GLY A 612 -5.37 4.39 -11.46
CA GLY A 612 -6.65 5.04 -11.68
C GLY A 612 -7.69 4.67 -10.62
N ASN A 613 -7.57 3.46 -10.06
CA ASN A 613 -8.47 2.94 -9.03
C ASN A 613 -7.66 2.37 -7.87
N MET A 614 -7.90 2.89 -6.66
CA MET A 614 -7.34 2.32 -5.45
C MET A 614 -8.10 1.05 -5.01
N PRO A 615 -7.43 0.08 -4.34
CA PRO A 615 -8.11 -1.01 -3.64
C PRO A 615 -9.21 -0.50 -2.73
N ASN A 616 -10.41 -1.07 -2.81
CA ASN A 616 -11.65 -0.52 -2.26
C ASN A 616 -12.32 -1.41 -1.20
N SER A 617 -11.54 -2.26 -0.50
CA SER A 617 -12.02 -2.92 0.71
C SER A 617 -12.41 -1.89 1.77
N ARG A 618 -13.37 -2.25 2.62
CA ARG A 618 -13.73 -1.46 3.81
C ARG A 618 -12.68 -1.51 4.91
N ASN A 619 -11.75 -2.43 4.81
CA ASN A 619 -10.65 -2.57 5.74
C ASN A 619 -9.38 -1.94 5.17
N ASN A 620 -8.93 -0.86 5.80
CA ASN A 620 -7.72 -0.15 5.37
C ASN A 620 -6.47 -1.04 5.39
N LEU A 621 -6.40 -2.09 6.23
CA LEU A 621 -5.27 -3.01 6.26
C LEU A 621 -5.29 -3.98 5.06
N VAL A 622 -6.47 -4.34 4.55
CA VAL A 622 -6.57 -5.13 3.31
C VAL A 622 -6.12 -4.27 2.13
N ASN A 623 -6.61 -3.03 2.04
CA ASN A 623 -6.14 -2.07 1.04
C ASN A 623 -4.62 -1.85 1.14
N THR A 624 -4.10 -1.68 2.36
CA THR A 624 -2.66 -1.51 2.60
C THR A 624 -1.86 -2.73 2.15
N LYS A 625 -2.38 -3.96 2.34
CA LYS A 625 -1.72 -5.18 1.85
C LYS A 625 -1.58 -5.18 0.33
N GLN A 626 -2.66 -4.84 -0.37
CA GLN A 626 -2.65 -4.76 -1.84
C GLN A 626 -1.71 -3.66 -2.33
N ILE A 627 -1.78 -2.46 -1.74
CA ILE A 627 -0.90 -1.34 -2.08
C ILE A 627 0.56 -1.73 -1.85
N ASN A 628 0.87 -2.32 -0.70
CA ASN A 628 2.21 -2.83 -0.39
C ASN A 628 2.68 -3.84 -1.45
N SER A 629 1.79 -4.75 -1.87
CA SER A 629 2.08 -5.71 -2.92
C SER A 629 2.44 -5.03 -4.26
N ASP A 630 1.62 -4.06 -4.68
CA ASP A 630 1.80 -3.36 -5.95
C ASP A 630 3.11 -2.56 -5.98
N VAL A 631 3.38 -1.80 -4.92
CA VAL A 631 4.59 -0.96 -4.88
C VAL A 631 5.87 -1.75 -4.69
N GLN A 632 5.82 -2.87 -3.96
CA GLN A 632 7.00 -3.74 -3.81
C GLN A 632 7.34 -4.41 -5.13
N LYS A 633 6.37 -5.05 -5.80
CA LYS A 633 6.56 -5.68 -7.11
C LYS A 633 7.27 -4.75 -8.09
N TYR A 634 6.87 -3.48 -8.09
CA TYR A 634 7.43 -2.45 -8.94
C TYR A 634 8.38 -1.51 -8.20
N ASN A 635 9.05 -1.86 -7.11
CA ASN A 635 9.96 -0.98 -6.33
C ASN A 635 9.72 0.53 -6.56
N SER A 636 8.53 1.01 -6.20
CA SER A 636 7.99 2.32 -6.63
C SER A 636 7.28 3.05 -5.49
N SER A 637 6.99 4.33 -5.69
CA SER A 637 5.97 5.04 -4.90
C SER A 637 4.56 4.70 -5.39
N TYR A 638 3.54 5.04 -4.59
CA TYR A 638 2.14 4.86 -4.96
C TYR A 638 1.48 6.18 -5.35
N ASN A 639 0.95 6.29 -6.55
CA ASN A 639 0.46 7.56 -7.10
C ASN A 639 -1.03 7.43 -7.51
N PRO A 640 -1.96 7.54 -6.55
CA PRO A 640 -3.36 7.23 -6.81
C PRO A 640 -4.21 8.44 -7.23
N ALA A 641 -5.30 8.18 -7.93
CA ALA A 641 -6.43 9.10 -7.91
C ALA A 641 -6.93 9.30 -6.47
N TYR A 642 -7.39 10.50 -6.12
CA TYR A 642 -7.89 10.75 -4.77
C TYR A 642 -9.19 9.99 -4.47
N ARG A 643 -9.29 9.53 -3.22
CA ARG A 643 -10.49 8.97 -2.60
C ARG A 643 -10.64 9.52 -1.18
N SER A 644 -11.88 9.65 -0.69
CA SER A 644 -12.20 10.28 0.60
C SER A 644 -11.57 9.60 1.82
N ASP A 645 -11.24 8.31 1.73
CA ASP A 645 -10.57 7.52 2.77
C ASP A 645 -9.05 7.46 2.59
N LEU A 646 -8.46 8.17 1.61
CA LEU A 646 -7.03 8.13 1.32
C LEU A 646 -6.21 8.44 2.58
N ILE A 647 -6.59 9.44 3.38
CA ILE A 647 -5.90 9.79 4.63
C ILE A 647 -5.84 8.60 5.59
N ASN A 648 -6.90 7.81 5.71
CA ASN A 648 -6.89 6.62 6.57
C ASN A 648 -5.95 5.54 6.05
N ILE A 649 -5.82 5.42 4.72
CA ILE A 649 -4.90 4.49 4.07
C ILE A 649 -3.45 4.97 4.20
N LEU A 650 -3.20 6.27 4.09
CA LEU A 650 -1.89 6.89 4.35
C LEU A 650 -1.42 6.53 5.76
N GLU A 651 -2.27 6.76 6.77
CA GLU A 651 -1.96 6.45 8.16
C GLU A 651 -1.71 4.95 8.37
N ALA A 652 -2.55 4.07 7.80
CA ALA A 652 -2.33 2.62 7.87
C ALA A 652 -1.05 2.15 7.15
N SER A 653 -0.56 2.91 6.16
CA SER A 653 0.59 2.54 5.31
C SER A 653 1.92 3.17 5.76
N LYS A 654 1.91 4.27 6.52
CA LYS A 654 3.10 5.10 6.79
C LYS A 654 4.27 4.30 7.39
N HIS A 655 3.96 3.36 8.27
CA HIS A 655 4.93 2.48 8.92
C HIS A 655 5.48 1.38 8.03
N ARG A 656 5.16 1.38 6.73
CA ARG A 656 5.71 0.45 5.73
C ARG A 656 6.67 1.15 4.78
N GLY A 657 6.91 2.44 4.99
CA GLY A 657 7.78 3.27 4.15
C GLY A 657 7.23 3.53 2.75
N ILE A 658 5.92 3.36 2.56
CA ILE A 658 5.24 3.66 1.29
C ILE A 658 4.98 5.17 1.23
N SER A 659 5.38 5.81 0.13
CA SER A 659 5.11 7.22 -0.14
C SER A 659 3.95 7.36 -1.13
N PHE A 660 3.10 8.37 -0.91
CA PHE A 660 1.89 8.60 -1.69
C PHE A 660 1.89 9.95 -2.40
N TRP A 661 1.53 9.93 -3.69
CA TRP A 661 1.61 11.08 -4.58
C TRP A 661 0.31 11.22 -5.41
N PRO A 662 -0.80 11.63 -4.78
CA PRO A 662 -2.10 11.69 -5.44
C PRO A 662 -2.22 12.76 -6.53
N TRP A 663 -3.11 12.51 -7.48
CA TRP A 663 -3.40 13.36 -8.64
C TRP A 663 -4.90 13.32 -8.99
N ALA A 664 -5.47 14.27 -9.75
CA ALA A 664 -5.20 15.71 -9.79
C ALA A 664 -6.36 16.40 -9.04
N LEU A 665 -6.05 17.26 -8.07
CA LEU A 665 -6.99 17.56 -6.99
C LEU A 665 -7.57 18.97 -7.04
N SER A 666 -8.81 19.11 -6.54
CA SER A 666 -9.42 20.40 -6.22
C SER A 666 -8.84 21.00 -4.93
N ASP A 667 -9.08 22.29 -4.71
CA ASP A 667 -8.47 23.05 -3.61
C ASP A 667 -8.84 22.52 -2.21
N ASP A 668 -10.10 22.16 -1.96
CA ASP A 668 -10.53 21.61 -0.68
C ASP A 668 -9.85 20.26 -0.37
N THR A 669 -9.72 19.43 -1.40
CA THR A 669 -9.05 18.14 -1.26
C THR A 669 -7.55 18.32 -1.02
N PHE A 670 -6.93 19.28 -1.73
CA PHE A 670 -5.54 19.63 -1.52
C PHE A 670 -5.29 20.03 -0.07
N ASN A 671 -6.09 20.93 0.50
CA ASN A 671 -5.89 21.43 1.87
C ASN A 671 -5.95 20.29 2.91
N LYS A 672 -6.93 19.38 2.79
CA LYS A 672 -7.07 18.22 3.67
C LYS A 672 -5.84 17.31 3.62
N LEU A 673 -5.34 17.00 2.43
CA LEU A 673 -4.15 16.17 2.25
C LEU A 673 -2.87 16.87 2.69
N TYR A 674 -2.80 18.19 2.54
CA TYR A 674 -1.65 18.98 2.96
C TYR A 674 -1.54 18.98 4.49
N VAL A 675 -2.66 19.23 5.19
CA VAL A 675 -2.72 19.17 6.67
C VAL A 675 -2.47 17.75 7.19
N ALA A 676 -2.89 16.72 6.44
CA ALA A 676 -2.57 15.32 6.75
C ALA A 676 -1.10 14.95 6.52
N GLY A 677 -0.26 15.84 5.95
CA GLY A 677 1.17 15.61 5.80
C GLY A 677 1.56 14.68 4.65
N THR A 678 0.70 14.53 3.64
CA THR A 678 0.94 13.67 2.44
C THR A 678 2.30 13.97 1.80
N ASN A 679 2.95 13.01 1.15
CA ASN A 679 4.31 13.21 0.61
C ASN A 679 4.37 14.28 -0.50
N GLY A 680 3.47 14.21 -1.47
CA GLY A 680 3.34 15.24 -2.51
C GLY A 680 1.95 15.26 -3.11
N ILE A 681 1.55 16.38 -3.71
CA ILE A 681 0.19 16.59 -4.22
C ILE A 681 0.25 17.24 -5.60
N THR A 682 -0.39 16.60 -6.58
CA THR A 682 -0.45 17.06 -7.97
C THR A 682 -1.65 17.98 -8.19
N THR A 683 -1.39 19.18 -8.70
CA THR A 683 -2.39 20.25 -8.83
C THR A 683 -2.22 21.05 -10.12
N ASN A 684 -3.34 21.51 -10.66
CA ASN A 684 -3.41 22.44 -11.78
C ASN A 684 -3.16 23.90 -11.37
N SER A 685 -3.18 24.18 -10.06
CA SER A 685 -3.33 25.52 -9.49
C SER A 685 -2.26 25.83 -8.42
N ALA A 686 -0.98 25.61 -8.76
CA ALA A 686 0.14 25.84 -7.83
C ALA A 686 0.17 27.25 -7.20
N GLN A 687 -0.37 28.26 -7.88
CA GLN A 687 -0.46 29.64 -7.38
C GLN A 687 -1.22 29.76 -6.06
N LEU A 688 -2.20 28.88 -5.80
CA LEU A 688 -3.02 28.92 -4.60
C LEU A 688 -2.21 28.60 -3.33
N TYR A 689 -1.09 27.89 -3.50
CA TYR A 689 -0.27 27.39 -2.40
C TYR A 689 1.09 28.07 -2.32
N SER A 690 1.41 28.96 -3.28
CA SER A 690 2.68 29.69 -3.38
C SER A 690 3.06 30.48 -2.12
N LYS A 691 2.06 30.91 -1.34
CA LYS A 691 2.24 31.70 -0.11
C LYS A 691 2.26 30.87 1.17
N TYR A 692 2.11 29.54 1.08
CA TYR A 692 2.13 28.67 2.25
C TYR A 692 3.47 28.79 2.97
N ILE A 693 3.45 28.86 4.29
CA ILE A 693 4.67 28.94 5.10
C ILE A 693 5.22 27.53 5.30
N VAL A 694 6.43 27.28 4.82
CA VAL A 694 6.98 25.92 4.66
C VAL A 694 8.21 25.68 5.52
N ASP A 695 8.84 26.76 5.99
CA ASP A 695 9.99 26.69 6.88
C ASP A 695 10.01 27.85 7.89
N ILE A 696 10.62 27.58 9.05
CA ILE A 696 10.90 28.56 10.09
C ILE A 696 12.33 28.36 10.60
N GLN A 697 13.09 29.45 10.59
CA GLN A 697 14.48 29.49 11.03
C GLN A 697 14.58 30.41 12.24
N ALA A 698 15.19 29.91 13.31
CA ALA A 698 15.36 30.63 14.56
C ALA A 698 16.81 30.59 15.03
N PRO A 699 17.25 31.52 15.90
CA PRO A 699 18.61 31.54 16.43
C PRO A 699 18.91 30.25 17.21
N LYS A 700 20.13 29.73 17.11
CA LYS A 700 20.53 28.51 17.85
C LYS A 700 20.58 28.72 19.36
N ASN A 701 20.93 29.94 19.80
CA ASN A 701 21.10 30.29 21.20
C ASN A 701 20.54 31.69 21.47
N ILE A 702 19.82 31.85 22.58
CA ILE A 702 19.36 33.16 23.07
C ILE A 702 19.55 33.25 24.59
N LYS A 703 19.41 34.46 25.13
CA LYS A 703 19.40 34.72 26.57
C LYS A 703 18.03 35.25 26.98
N ALA A 704 17.55 34.83 28.14
CA ALA A 704 16.32 35.34 28.75
C ALA A 704 16.59 35.70 30.21
N LYS A 705 15.73 36.55 30.79
CA LYS A 705 15.75 36.86 32.23
C LYS A 705 14.59 36.18 32.94
N VAL A 706 14.82 35.74 34.18
CA VAL A 706 13.74 35.21 35.03
C VAL A 706 12.58 36.22 35.12
N GLY A 707 11.36 35.72 34.96
CA GLY A 707 10.12 36.51 35.00
C GLY A 707 9.82 37.37 33.76
N GLN A 708 10.77 37.51 32.82
CA GLN A 708 10.57 38.28 31.59
C GLN A 708 10.08 37.41 30.44
N ALA A 709 9.35 38.02 29.51
CA ALA A 709 8.94 37.37 28.27
C ALA A 709 10.18 37.02 27.43
N VAL A 710 10.24 35.78 26.94
CA VAL A 710 11.27 35.32 26.02
C VAL A 710 10.99 35.92 24.65
N LEU A 711 11.96 36.64 24.10
CA LEU A 711 11.89 37.21 22.76
C LEU A 711 12.73 36.37 21.80
N ILE A 712 12.11 35.89 20.73
CA ILE A 712 12.77 35.13 19.68
C ILE A 712 12.45 35.76 18.33
N ASP A 713 13.46 36.36 17.72
CA ASP A 713 13.42 36.84 16.34
C ASP A 713 13.68 35.66 15.39
N ALA A 714 12.66 35.21 14.68
CA ALA A 714 12.73 34.14 13.69
C ALA A 714 12.48 34.68 12.27
N GLN A 715 12.65 33.80 11.29
CA GLN A 715 12.33 34.05 9.90
C GLN A 715 11.49 32.91 9.34
N THR A 716 10.37 33.23 8.70
CA THR A 716 9.58 32.26 7.95
C THR A 716 9.96 32.28 6.47
N THR A 717 9.76 31.16 5.78
CA THR A 717 9.92 31.04 4.32
C THR A 717 8.60 30.55 3.71
N GLN A 718 8.12 31.26 2.69
CA GLN A 718 6.97 30.87 1.86
C GLN A 718 7.39 29.82 0.83
N GLN A 719 6.41 29.10 0.26
CA GLN A 719 6.66 28.11 -0.80
C GLN A 719 7.37 28.72 -2.02
N ASP A 720 7.04 29.97 -2.40
CA ASP A 720 7.72 30.73 -3.45
C ASP A 720 9.12 31.25 -3.06
N GLY A 721 9.61 30.92 -1.86
CA GLY A 721 10.92 31.29 -1.34
C GLY A 721 10.98 32.66 -0.68
N LYS A 722 9.89 33.46 -0.68
CA LYS A 722 9.88 34.75 0.03
C LYS A 722 10.04 34.56 1.52
N LYS A 723 10.88 35.38 2.13
CA LYS A 723 11.18 35.32 3.57
C LYS A 723 10.59 36.52 4.31
N ALA A 724 10.08 36.29 5.50
CA ALA A 724 9.54 37.34 6.37
C ALA A 724 10.09 37.20 7.79
N LYS A 725 10.31 38.34 8.48
CA LYS A 725 10.65 38.35 9.90
C LYS A 725 9.42 37.94 10.72
N LEU A 726 9.66 37.18 11.78
CA LEU A 726 8.63 36.71 12.70
C LEU A 726 9.10 36.92 14.14
N GLN A 727 8.31 37.63 14.94
CA GLN A 727 8.43 37.52 16.39
C GLN A 727 7.65 36.28 16.84
N VAL A 728 8.33 35.32 17.46
CA VAL A 728 7.70 34.05 17.83
C VAL A 728 6.73 34.25 19.00
N ASN A 729 5.52 33.70 18.87
CA ASN A 729 4.48 33.66 19.89
C ASN A 729 3.91 32.24 20.11
N ASN A 730 4.41 31.24 19.37
CA ASN A 730 4.06 29.83 19.50
C ASN A 730 5.31 29.03 19.91
N PHE A 731 5.21 28.24 20.97
CA PHE A 731 6.38 27.59 21.59
C PHE A 731 6.07 26.16 21.99
N VAL A 732 7.06 25.27 21.80
CA VAL A 732 7.13 23.98 22.49
C VAL A 732 8.36 24.00 23.39
N VAL A 733 8.16 23.91 24.70
CA VAL A 733 9.26 23.86 25.68
C VAL A 733 9.57 22.39 25.98
N LEU A 734 10.78 21.97 25.67
CA LEU A 734 11.18 20.57 25.80
C LEU A 734 11.40 20.17 27.25
N ALA A 735 11.15 18.89 27.55
CA ALA A 735 11.40 18.29 28.86
C ALA A 735 12.85 18.52 29.34
N GLY A 736 13.03 18.68 30.66
CA GLY A 736 14.31 19.05 31.27
C GLY A 736 14.59 20.57 31.28
N SER A 737 13.74 21.37 30.65
CA SER A 737 13.79 22.84 30.76
C SER A 737 13.31 23.32 32.13
N PRO A 738 13.79 24.49 32.60
CA PRO A 738 13.33 25.11 33.83
C PRO A 738 11.82 25.36 33.85
N LYS A 739 11.26 25.49 35.06
CA LYS A 739 9.85 25.83 35.27
C LYS A 739 9.50 27.11 34.52
N HIS A 740 8.36 27.08 33.83
CA HIS A 740 7.93 28.15 32.94
C HIS A 740 6.42 28.34 32.97
N GLU A 741 5.99 29.49 32.47
CA GLU A 741 4.60 29.82 32.19
C GLU A 741 4.44 30.17 30.72
N LEU A 742 3.38 29.66 30.09
CA LEU A 742 2.94 30.06 28.77
C LEU A 742 1.54 30.69 28.92
N LYS A 743 1.47 32.02 28.88
CA LYS A 743 0.21 32.79 29.04
C LYS A 743 0.16 33.89 27.98
N ASN A 744 -1.01 34.08 27.37
CA ASN A 744 -1.22 35.09 26.32
C ASN A 744 -0.13 35.04 25.23
N GLU A 745 0.20 33.83 24.77
CA GLU A 745 1.23 33.59 23.74
C GLU A 745 2.64 34.06 24.11
N GLN A 746 2.91 34.32 25.40
CA GLN A 746 4.22 34.69 25.92
C GLN A 746 4.79 33.57 26.79
N LEU A 747 6.02 33.17 26.47
CA LEU A 747 6.81 32.25 27.29
C LEU A 747 7.60 33.04 28.33
N ARG A 748 7.53 32.64 29.60
CA ARG A 748 8.34 33.17 30.70
C ARG A 748 8.93 32.04 31.53
N PHE A 749 10.21 32.13 31.88
CA PHE A 749 10.82 31.20 32.82
C PHE A 749 10.79 31.78 34.24
N VAL A 750 10.42 30.98 35.23
CA VAL A 750 10.29 31.42 36.63
C VAL A 750 11.50 31.09 37.49
N GLU A 751 12.50 30.41 36.92
CA GLU A 751 13.75 30.07 37.57
C GLU A 751 14.93 30.11 36.57
N GLN A 752 16.16 30.21 37.09
CA GLN A 752 17.37 30.21 36.27
C GLN A 752 17.67 28.81 35.73
N GLY A 753 18.35 28.75 34.58
CA GLY A 753 18.79 27.48 34.00
C GLY A 753 18.98 27.52 32.49
N THR A 754 19.12 26.34 31.88
CA THR A 754 19.16 26.18 30.43
C THR A 754 17.88 25.49 29.97
N ALA A 755 17.08 26.19 29.17
CA ALA A 755 15.90 25.61 28.51
C ALA A 755 16.21 25.26 27.06
N TYR A 756 15.43 24.32 26.51
CA TYR A 756 15.37 24.08 25.07
C TYR A 756 13.95 24.30 24.56
N VAL A 757 13.82 25.14 23.54
CA VAL A 757 12.53 25.61 23.03
C VAL A 757 12.49 25.44 21.51
N LEU A 758 11.36 24.99 20.97
CA LEU A 758 11.08 25.06 19.54
C LEU A 758 10.27 26.33 19.25
N ALA A 759 10.72 27.14 18.30
CA ALA A 759 9.91 28.25 17.79
C ALA A 759 8.89 27.70 16.80
N GLY A 760 7.62 27.95 17.05
CA GLY A 760 6.51 27.52 16.22
C GLY A 760 5.95 28.63 15.35
N TYR A 761 5.32 28.25 14.25
CA TYR A 761 4.45 29.13 13.47
C TYR A 761 3.20 28.36 13.05
N LYS A 762 2.03 28.96 13.31
CA LYS A 762 0.73 28.43 12.91
C LYS A 762 0.27 29.14 11.64
N TYR A 763 0.09 28.38 10.57
CA TYR A 763 -0.44 28.88 9.30
C TYR A 763 -1.92 28.50 9.20
N GLN A 764 -2.78 29.50 9.07
CA GLN A 764 -4.21 29.30 8.81
C GLN A 764 -4.43 29.28 7.29
N ILE A 765 -4.89 28.15 6.75
CA ILE A 765 -5.21 28.05 5.31
C ILE A 765 -6.60 28.65 5.06
N ASP A 766 -7.59 28.13 5.78
CA ASP A 766 -9.00 28.49 5.72
C ASP A 766 -9.66 28.18 7.08
N PRO A 767 -10.95 28.49 7.34
CA PRO A 767 -11.56 28.25 8.66
C PRO A 767 -11.53 26.80 9.18
N GLN A 768 -11.37 25.81 8.31
CA GLN A 768 -11.38 24.38 8.65
C GLN A 768 -9.98 23.76 8.69
N ASN A 769 -9.02 24.36 7.97
CA ASN A 769 -7.68 23.81 7.78
C ASN A 769 -6.60 24.77 8.30
N ASP A 770 -5.78 24.26 9.22
CA ASP A 770 -4.56 24.89 9.71
C ASP A 770 -3.44 23.86 9.86
N TYR A 771 -2.20 24.34 9.88
CA TYR A 771 -1.06 23.52 10.24
C TYR A 771 -0.01 24.32 11.01
N GLN A 772 0.89 23.61 11.66
CA GLN A 772 1.96 24.20 12.45
C GLN A 772 3.30 23.61 12.04
N ILE A 773 4.31 24.47 11.95
CA ILE A 773 5.70 24.07 11.73
C ILE A 773 6.57 24.59 12.86
N PHE A 774 7.68 23.90 13.11
CA PHE A 774 8.60 24.22 14.21
C PHE A 774 10.05 24.29 13.72
N SER A 775 10.82 25.18 14.34
CA SER A 775 12.26 25.30 14.11
C SER A 775 13.01 24.12 14.72
N ALA A 776 14.30 24.00 14.38
CA ALA A 776 15.21 23.21 15.20
C ALA A 776 15.27 23.76 16.65
N PRO A 777 15.66 22.95 17.65
CA PRO A 777 15.70 23.38 19.04
C PRO A 777 16.68 24.52 19.29
N ILE A 778 16.18 25.50 20.03
CA ILE A 778 16.86 26.73 20.47
C ILE A 778 17.31 26.54 21.92
N LYS A 779 18.57 26.81 22.22
CA LYS A 779 19.06 26.87 23.60
C LYS A 779 18.76 28.25 24.20
N VAL A 780 18.01 28.28 25.29
CA VAL A 780 17.70 29.52 26.03
C VAL A 780 18.43 29.50 27.36
N VAL A 781 19.37 30.42 27.54
CA VAL A 781 20.07 30.61 28.83
C VAL A 781 19.30 31.61 29.66
N VAL A 782 18.66 31.16 30.73
CA VAL A 782 17.83 31.97 31.64
C VAL A 782 18.68 32.43 32.82
N LYS A 783 18.80 33.76 32.99
CA LYS A 783 19.59 34.41 34.04
C LYS A 783 18.76 35.27 34.97
#